data_AF-A0A841H1Q8-F1
#
_entry.id   AF-A0A841H1Q8-F1
#
_cell.length_a   1.000
_cell.length_b   1.000
_cell.length_c   1.000
_cell.angle_alpha   90.00
_cell.angle_beta   90.00
_cell.angle_gamma   90.00
#
_symmetry.space_group_name_H-M   'P 1'
#
loop_
_entity.id
_entity.type
_entity.pdbx_description
1 polymer ?
#
loop_
_entity_poly.entity_id
_entity_poly.type
_entity_poly.pdbx_seq_one_letter_code
_entity_poly.pdbx_strand_id
1 'polypeptide(L)'
;MNRTRILAVVSDPEDAAGIPEGVVIPVERYLEGGGDLADPRALVVNLCRSWAYGSEGYYVSLLADARGQLAVPSVEESEQLANPNNLFRILQEAGVPTVDPEEMASRRRTAGLAAAESAPVVRVCEEGSWICRPAVEEERAQTLVLLGGAEDARFRNTALHVYRECSAPVMRLSLVGEDGEWKVTEVAAVPVHLLAPEEAARLAQVLGDPRRVLRRGAQEAREERRASIAVLHDANDPFSPSSPETLDRLERVAARMNVHLRRIGVDEMHKLPEYDALFIRALTGVSEPAFQFALRAEALGMPVVDDSQSIIRCGNKVFLEELLHREGIPTPRTRIVTRHTPWHDVAELGLPVVIKLPDGSFSAAVHKVSSHDEFRRRADEMFRKSPLIIAQEFLPTDYDWRVTVLDGRVLFAARYHMARGHWQIRAENAAGKERYGRVEAVARDAAPAAVVELSLRAAALIGDGLYGVDLKETPDGPVVIEINDNPNLDVGYDDAADGAVIYQDVIEFFLKRIEQAPEREAAPPQRTDAEGEAVLLERARKPIASASTGQKDPRHFKPFEVAGMELEYPTVDRDLNVVSLVEPAFKILAGRGTSDVDLGAVGFSNEIADHVFEVKTNEPVRSLADAERVLAEGVQRFSAVLRAEFGARLLPTGMHPWFNPKKGKLWTRSGLRVYTTYARLFDVRTHGWMNVQASHLNLPLGREVDAVAMHTAASLLIPYLPAIAASTPMYDGELQPSADGRLAWILEHQARIPESCGQLVPEYVDSFADYRKKIFAPMYAALDRLPDTGAIRHEFFNARGAVFKFSRRAMEVRVLDTQECVRMDVAIASFVRSALKHLSGRVAERKVELPDHAILVEDFRACIRDGSRARVHAPHLDAPRGPDGLCDVRDVLDALVVSARRAVRKDEAHYLDLVSKVIRSGTLSERIRAELAPVAEADDETFTEAARRIYIELIECLEANEPWSRRGL
;
A
#
# COMPACT_ATOMS: atom_id res chain seq x y z
N MET A 1 -27.11 -22.48 19.16
CA MET A 1 -28.06 -21.36 19.00
C MET A 1 -27.61 -20.22 19.89
N ASN A 2 -26.94 -19.21 19.33
CA ASN A 2 -26.84 -17.88 19.95
C ASN A 2 -27.44 -16.90 18.93
N ARG A 3 -28.50 -16.19 19.30
CA ARG A 3 -29.24 -15.29 18.41
C ARG A 3 -28.42 -14.02 18.18
N THR A 4 -28.14 -13.68 16.93
CA THR A 4 -27.63 -12.36 16.51
C THR A 4 -28.63 -11.29 16.98
N ARG A 5 -28.15 -10.30 17.73
CA ARG A 5 -28.96 -9.22 18.30
C ARG A 5 -29.16 -8.12 17.25
N ILE A 6 -30.39 -7.65 17.04
CA ILE A 6 -30.68 -6.52 16.15
C ILE A 6 -30.77 -5.25 16.99
N LEU A 7 -30.08 -4.20 16.54
CA LEU A 7 -30.12 -2.86 17.09
C LEU A 7 -30.71 -1.95 16.01
N ALA A 8 -32.00 -1.62 16.10
CA ALA A 8 -32.64 -0.66 15.23
C ALA A 8 -32.40 0.74 15.78
N VAL A 9 -31.47 1.48 15.20
CA VAL A 9 -31.06 2.80 15.69
C VAL A 9 -31.89 3.87 15.03
N VAL A 10 -32.60 4.69 15.80
CA VAL A 10 -33.53 5.73 15.30
C VAL A 10 -33.16 7.11 15.83
N SER A 11 -33.38 8.16 15.03
CA SER A 11 -33.17 9.55 15.49
C SER A 11 -34.19 9.99 16.53
N ASP A 12 -35.40 9.42 16.50
CA ASP A 12 -36.46 9.73 17.46
C ASP A 12 -37.20 8.44 17.81
N PRO A 13 -37.33 8.07 19.10
CA PRO A 13 -38.06 6.87 19.50
C PRO A 13 -39.52 6.82 19.00
N GLU A 14 -40.16 7.97 18.78
CA GLU A 14 -41.53 8.01 18.22
C GLU A 14 -41.58 7.52 16.76
N ASP A 15 -40.49 7.65 16.00
CA ASP A 15 -40.39 7.16 14.63
C ASP A 15 -40.45 5.62 14.55
N ALA A 16 -40.22 4.95 15.67
CA ALA A 16 -40.18 3.49 15.78
C ALA A 16 -41.51 2.87 16.27
N ALA A 17 -42.62 3.62 16.24
CA ALA A 17 -43.91 3.18 16.77
C ALA A 17 -44.34 1.82 16.20
N GLY A 18 -44.42 0.80 17.06
CA GLY A 18 -44.79 -0.58 16.71
C GLY A 18 -43.62 -1.57 16.64
N ILE A 19 -42.36 -1.12 16.65
CA ILE A 19 -41.18 -2.00 16.76
C ILE A 19 -41.05 -2.50 18.23
N PRO A 20 -40.75 -3.79 18.50
CA PRO A 20 -40.69 -4.32 19.86
C PRO A 20 -39.72 -3.58 20.80
N GLU A 21 -40.15 -3.35 22.05
CA GLU A 21 -39.30 -2.80 23.12
C GLU A 21 -38.06 -3.71 23.34
N GLY A 22 -36.86 -3.13 23.22
CA GLY A 22 -35.57 -3.84 23.33
C GLY A 22 -34.82 -4.04 22.00
N VAL A 23 -35.43 -3.74 20.85
CA VAL A 23 -34.75 -3.67 19.54
C VAL A 23 -34.41 -2.23 19.15
N VAL A 24 -35.28 -1.29 19.52
CA VAL A 24 -35.12 0.15 19.24
C VAL A 24 -34.09 0.76 20.18
N ILE A 25 -33.09 1.43 19.59
CA ILE A 25 -32.07 2.18 20.31
C ILE A 25 -32.14 3.64 19.84
N PRO A 26 -32.36 4.63 20.72
CA PRO A 26 -32.21 6.03 20.37
C PRO A 26 -30.78 6.30 19.88
N VAL A 27 -30.62 7.15 18.86
CA VAL A 27 -29.31 7.40 18.27
C VAL A 27 -28.31 7.91 19.30
N GLU A 28 -28.71 8.79 20.21
CA GLU A 28 -27.87 9.31 21.28
C GLU A 28 -27.32 8.16 22.14
N ARG A 29 -28.18 7.22 22.52
CA ARG A 29 -27.80 6.05 23.32
C ARG A 29 -26.82 5.14 22.57
N TYR A 30 -26.98 4.98 21.27
CA TYR A 30 -26.08 4.18 20.45
C TYR A 30 -24.72 4.86 20.25
N LEU A 31 -24.70 6.18 20.05
CA LEU A 31 -23.50 6.98 19.90
C LEU A 31 -22.70 7.06 21.21
N GLU A 32 -23.37 7.24 22.35
CA GLU A 32 -22.76 7.27 23.70
C GLU A 32 -22.07 5.94 24.07
N GLY A 33 -22.54 4.81 23.52
CA GLY A 33 -21.94 3.48 23.70
C GLY A 33 -22.20 2.82 25.06
N GLY A 34 -21.73 1.58 25.25
CA GLY A 34 -21.96 0.79 26.47
C GLY A 34 -21.70 -0.69 26.23
N GLY A 35 -21.33 -1.44 27.28
CA GLY A 35 -20.88 -2.83 27.15
C GLY A 35 -21.91 -3.77 26.52
N ASP A 36 -23.20 -3.46 26.63
CA ASP A 36 -24.29 -4.22 26.02
C ASP A 36 -24.53 -3.87 24.53
N LEU A 37 -24.01 -2.74 24.05
CA LEU A 37 -24.14 -2.30 22.65
C LEU A 37 -22.86 -2.53 21.83
N ALA A 38 -21.79 -3.05 22.45
CA ALA A 38 -20.50 -3.32 21.83
C ALA A 38 -20.34 -4.77 21.36
N ASP A 39 -21.42 -5.56 21.32
CA ASP A 39 -21.38 -6.92 20.79
C ASP A 39 -21.06 -6.87 19.28
N PRO A 40 -19.89 -7.35 18.82
CA PRO A 40 -19.53 -7.36 17.39
C PRO A 40 -20.46 -8.28 16.58
N ARG A 41 -21.25 -9.13 17.24
CA ARG A 41 -22.26 -9.98 16.60
C ARG A 41 -23.61 -9.29 16.41
N ALA A 42 -23.75 -8.00 16.77
CA ALA A 42 -24.99 -7.27 16.57
C ALA A 42 -25.13 -6.75 15.13
N LEU A 43 -26.34 -6.82 14.58
CA LEU A 43 -26.72 -6.15 13.33
C LEU A 43 -27.32 -4.79 13.67
N VAL A 44 -26.72 -3.73 13.16
CA VAL A 44 -27.17 -2.35 13.33
C VAL A 44 -28.01 -1.97 12.12
N VAL A 45 -29.32 -1.91 12.32
CA VAL A 45 -30.24 -1.38 11.30
C VAL A 45 -30.37 0.11 11.54
N ASN A 46 -29.72 0.89 10.70
CA ASN A 46 -29.63 2.34 10.85
C ASN A 46 -30.85 3.02 10.24
N LEU A 47 -31.85 3.27 11.08
CA LEU A 47 -33.13 3.89 10.73
C LEU A 47 -33.15 5.41 11.01
N CYS A 48 -31.98 6.03 11.18
CA CYS A 48 -31.87 7.48 11.38
C CYS A 48 -32.47 8.25 10.20
N ARG A 49 -32.95 9.47 10.47
CA ARG A 49 -33.66 10.31 9.48
C ARG A 49 -32.79 10.75 8.30
N SER A 50 -31.46 10.69 8.44
CA SER A 50 -30.48 11.07 7.41
C SER A 50 -29.18 10.29 7.57
N TRP A 51 -28.57 9.87 6.45
CA TRP A 51 -27.23 9.26 6.39
C TRP A 51 -26.20 10.14 5.67
N ALA A 52 -26.53 11.40 5.40
CA ALA A 52 -25.61 12.33 4.78
C ALA A 52 -24.34 12.50 5.64
N TYR A 53 -23.21 12.76 4.99
CA TYR A 53 -21.94 12.97 5.68
C TYR A 53 -22.09 13.94 6.87
N GLY A 54 -21.69 13.48 8.06
CA GLY A 54 -21.78 14.23 9.31
C GLY A 54 -23.16 14.24 9.99
N SER A 55 -24.15 13.50 9.49
CA SER A 55 -25.43 13.28 10.19
C SER A 55 -25.30 12.26 11.32
N GLU A 56 -26.29 12.21 12.20
CA GLU A 56 -26.41 11.18 13.25
C GLU A 56 -26.35 9.76 12.66
N GLY A 57 -27.08 9.52 11.56
CA GLY A 57 -27.05 8.23 10.87
C GLY A 57 -25.68 7.90 10.28
N TYR A 58 -24.96 8.88 9.72
CA TYR A 58 -23.58 8.66 9.26
C TYR A 58 -22.68 8.17 10.42
N TYR A 59 -22.78 8.80 11.59
CA TYR A 59 -22.01 8.38 12.77
C TYR A 59 -22.44 7.01 13.32
N VAL A 60 -23.72 6.64 13.20
CA VAL A 60 -24.19 5.30 13.57
C VAL A 60 -23.50 4.22 12.74
N SER A 61 -23.48 4.37 11.42
CA SER A 61 -22.82 3.39 10.54
C SER A 61 -21.30 3.37 10.72
N LEU A 62 -20.69 4.54 10.93
CA LEU A 62 -19.25 4.66 11.20
C LEU A 62 -18.85 4.00 12.53
N LEU A 63 -19.63 4.19 13.59
CA LEU A 63 -19.37 3.57 14.89
C LEU A 63 -19.66 2.07 14.88
N ALA A 64 -20.67 1.62 14.14
CA ALA A 64 -20.92 0.20 13.95
C ALA A 64 -19.71 -0.50 13.30
N ASP A 65 -19.15 0.08 12.22
CA ASP A 65 -17.95 -0.43 11.55
C ASP A 65 -16.75 -0.48 12.52
N ALA A 66 -16.51 0.60 13.26
CA ALA A 66 -15.46 0.66 14.28
C ALA A 66 -15.64 -0.36 15.43
N ARG A 67 -16.89 -0.79 15.71
CA ARG A 67 -17.23 -1.81 16.72
C ARG A 67 -17.21 -3.24 16.15
N GLY A 68 -16.87 -3.42 14.88
CA GLY A 68 -16.93 -4.71 14.19
C GLY A 68 -18.36 -5.22 14.01
N GLN A 69 -19.36 -4.32 14.07
CA GLN A 69 -20.77 -4.61 13.87
C GLN A 69 -21.13 -4.42 12.40
N LEU A 70 -22.05 -5.24 11.90
CA LEU A 70 -22.60 -5.04 10.57
C LEU A 70 -23.63 -3.90 10.63
N ALA A 71 -23.38 -2.79 9.92
CA ALA A 71 -24.36 -1.72 9.75
C ALA A 71 -25.04 -1.76 8.39
N VAL A 72 -26.32 -1.43 8.39
CA VAL A 72 -27.18 -1.38 7.20
C VAL A 72 -27.89 -0.02 7.20
N PRO A 73 -27.52 0.94 6.33
CA PRO A 73 -26.43 0.85 5.36
C PRO A 73 -25.05 1.06 6.02
N SER A 74 -23.98 0.59 5.38
CA SER A 74 -22.60 0.92 5.74
C SER A 74 -22.26 2.39 5.38
N VAL A 75 -21.08 2.86 5.78
CA VAL A 75 -20.63 4.23 5.45
C VAL A 75 -20.50 4.43 3.94
N GLU A 76 -19.90 3.47 3.25
CA GLU A 76 -19.74 3.51 1.79
C GLU A 76 -21.10 3.51 1.06
N GLU A 77 -22.00 2.62 1.48
CA GLU A 77 -23.35 2.54 0.90
C GLU A 77 -24.17 3.82 1.18
N SER A 78 -23.97 4.46 2.33
CA SER A 78 -24.59 5.74 2.66
C SER A 78 -24.15 6.86 1.70
N GLU A 79 -22.87 6.87 1.30
CA GLU A 79 -22.34 7.82 0.32
C GLU A 79 -22.81 7.51 -1.10
N GLN A 80 -22.93 6.23 -1.47
CA GLN A 80 -23.47 5.81 -2.76
C GLN A 80 -24.93 6.27 -2.95
N LEU A 81 -25.76 6.15 -1.91
CA LEU A 81 -27.13 6.65 -1.89
C LEU A 81 -27.24 8.17 -2.06
N ALA A 82 -26.22 8.92 -1.63
CA ALA A 82 -26.16 10.36 -1.78
C ALA A 82 -25.81 10.82 -3.22
N ASN A 83 -25.33 9.90 -4.08
CA ASN A 83 -24.97 10.17 -5.47
C ASN A 83 -25.75 9.27 -6.45
N PRO A 84 -26.94 9.70 -6.89
CA PRO A 84 -27.80 8.92 -7.77
C PRO A 84 -27.12 8.47 -9.08
N ASN A 85 -26.27 9.31 -9.68
CA ASN A 85 -25.59 8.95 -10.93
C ASN A 85 -24.60 7.79 -10.75
N ASN A 86 -23.90 7.75 -9.61
CA ASN A 86 -22.98 6.65 -9.31
C ASN A 86 -23.75 5.35 -9.02
N LEU A 87 -24.84 5.44 -8.25
CA LEU A 87 -25.70 4.30 -7.95
C LEU A 87 -26.30 3.68 -9.22
N PHE A 88 -26.79 4.48 -10.16
CA PHE A 88 -27.35 3.96 -11.42
C PHE A 88 -26.32 3.27 -12.30
N ARG A 89 -25.08 3.78 -12.34
CA ARG A 89 -23.97 3.11 -13.02
C ARG A 89 -23.67 1.74 -12.39
N ILE A 90 -23.60 1.67 -11.06
CA ILE A 90 -23.38 0.41 -10.33
C ILE A 90 -24.50 -0.59 -10.62
N LEU A 91 -25.77 -0.15 -10.59
CA LEU A 91 -26.92 -0.99 -10.91
C LEU A 91 -26.88 -1.52 -12.35
N GLN A 92 -26.42 -0.71 -13.32
CA GLN A 92 -26.22 -1.14 -14.71
C GLN A 92 -25.09 -2.17 -14.84
N GLU A 93 -23.97 -1.94 -14.16
CA GLU A 93 -22.84 -2.89 -14.10
C GLU A 93 -23.26 -4.22 -13.45
N ALA A 94 -24.16 -4.17 -12.47
CA ALA A 94 -24.77 -5.34 -11.82
C ALA A 94 -25.88 -6.01 -12.64
N GLY A 95 -26.19 -5.52 -13.84
CA GLY A 95 -27.21 -6.09 -14.73
C GLY A 95 -28.66 -5.85 -14.30
N VAL A 96 -28.92 -4.83 -13.45
CA VAL A 96 -30.27 -4.39 -13.12
C VAL A 96 -30.80 -3.52 -14.25
N PRO A 97 -31.99 -3.82 -14.84
CA PRO A 97 -32.58 -2.97 -15.85
C PRO A 97 -32.90 -1.58 -15.29
N THR A 98 -32.29 -0.54 -15.82
CA THR A 98 -32.49 0.86 -15.40
C THR A 98 -32.78 1.77 -16.59
N VAL A 99 -33.38 2.93 -16.33
CA VAL A 99 -33.46 4.05 -17.28
C VAL A 99 -32.54 5.15 -16.78
N ASP A 100 -31.79 5.78 -17.69
CA ASP A 100 -30.85 6.84 -17.35
C ASP A 100 -31.58 8.01 -16.64
N PRO A 101 -31.07 8.50 -15.49
CA PRO A 101 -31.64 9.65 -14.78
C PRO A 101 -31.80 10.91 -15.64
N GLU A 102 -30.88 11.19 -16.57
CA GLU A 102 -30.95 12.33 -17.49
C GLU A 102 -32.06 12.14 -18.53
N GLU A 103 -32.25 10.90 -19.00
CA GLU A 103 -33.33 10.53 -19.91
C GLU A 103 -34.70 10.71 -19.24
N MET A 104 -34.84 10.24 -17.98
CA MET A 104 -36.07 10.45 -17.20
C MET A 104 -36.32 11.93 -16.89
N ALA A 105 -35.28 12.72 -16.59
CA ALA A 105 -35.40 14.17 -16.41
C ALA A 105 -35.85 14.87 -17.71
N SER A 106 -35.40 14.41 -18.87
CA SER A 106 -35.88 14.84 -20.19
C SER A 106 -37.35 14.51 -20.39
N ARG A 107 -37.76 13.26 -20.12
CA ARG A 107 -39.17 12.82 -20.21
C ARG A 107 -40.10 13.60 -19.28
N ARG A 108 -39.68 13.89 -18.04
CA ARG A 108 -40.43 14.72 -17.07
C ARG A 108 -40.62 16.16 -17.56
N ARG A 109 -39.59 16.75 -18.20
CA ARG A 109 -39.68 18.10 -18.80
C ARG A 109 -40.65 18.14 -19.98
N THR A 110 -40.58 17.14 -20.86
CA THR A 110 -41.47 17.05 -22.04
C THR A 110 -42.93 16.76 -21.63
N ALA A 111 -43.17 15.93 -20.60
CA ALA A 111 -44.50 15.67 -20.06
C ALA A 111 -45.12 16.87 -19.33
N GLY A 112 -44.32 17.65 -18.60
CA GLY A 112 -44.76 18.88 -17.93
C GLY A 112 -45.18 20.00 -18.89
N LEU A 113 -44.58 20.05 -20.09
CA LEU A 113 -44.99 20.95 -21.19
C LEU A 113 -46.23 20.44 -21.94
N ALA A 114 -46.44 19.12 -22.02
CA ALA A 114 -47.58 18.50 -22.68
C ALA A 114 -48.87 18.48 -21.84
N ALA A 115 -48.82 18.74 -20.53
CA ALA A 115 -50.02 18.82 -19.68
C ALA A 115 -50.89 20.08 -19.96
N ALA A 116 -50.44 21.00 -20.82
CA ALA A 116 -51.16 22.21 -21.20
C ALA A 116 -51.95 22.08 -22.51
N GLU A 117 -51.71 21.07 -23.35
CA GLU A 117 -52.46 20.86 -24.60
C GLU A 117 -52.65 19.35 -24.86
N SER A 118 -53.83 18.97 -25.34
CA SER A 118 -54.34 17.60 -25.57
C SER A 118 -53.31 16.54 -26.00
N ALA A 119 -53.48 15.32 -25.45
CA ALA A 119 -52.64 14.12 -25.55
C ALA A 119 -51.79 13.94 -26.84
N PRO A 120 -50.50 13.61 -26.74
CA PRO A 120 -49.59 13.58 -27.88
C PRO A 120 -49.83 12.36 -28.79
N VAL A 121 -49.98 12.63 -30.09
CA VAL A 121 -49.96 11.65 -31.18
C VAL A 121 -48.58 11.72 -31.83
N VAL A 122 -47.82 10.62 -31.83
CA VAL A 122 -46.50 10.57 -32.47
C VAL A 122 -46.68 10.23 -33.94
N ARG A 123 -46.19 11.08 -34.85
CA ARG A 123 -46.16 10.83 -36.29
C ARG A 123 -44.84 10.15 -36.65
N VAL A 124 -44.89 8.90 -37.08
CA VAL A 124 -43.71 8.15 -37.56
C VAL A 124 -43.85 7.97 -39.07
N CYS A 125 -42.77 8.20 -39.82
CA CYS A 125 -42.74 7.99 -41.27
C CYS A 125 -42.17 6.61 -41.56
N GLU A 126 -43.02 5.69 -42.04
CA GLU A 126 -42.62 4.39 -42.57
C GLU A 126 -42.96 4.35 -44.06
N GLU A 127 -42.01 3.89 -44.89
CA GLU A 127 -42.18 3.73 -46.35
C GLU A 127 -42.73 4.97 -47.09
N GLY A 128 -42.39 6.17 -46.62
CA GLY A 128 -42.81 7.42 -47.24
C GLY A 128 -44.23 7.88 -46.88
N SER A 129 -44.91 7.21 -45.94
CA SER A 129 -46.22 7.60 -45.40
C SER A 129 -46.14 7.93 -43.91
N TRP A 130 -46.71 9.08 -43.52
CA TRP A 130 -46.80 9.48 -42.11
C TRP A 130 -47.97 8.77 -41.44
N ILE A 131 -47.67 7.88 -40.49
CA ILE A 131 -48.67 7.17 -39.68
C ILE A 131 -48.70 7.80 -38.28
N CYS A 132 -49.90 8.16 -37.83
CA CYS A 132 -50.15 8.63 -36.47
C CYS A 132 -50.33 7.41 -35.54
N ARG A 133 -49.40 7.17 -34.62
CA ARG A 133 -49.57 6.20 -33.53
C ARG A 133 -49.93 6.93 -32.23
N PRO A 134 -50.89 6.42 -31.42
CA PRO A 134 -51.09 6.92 -30.08
C PRO A 134 -49.80 6.74 -29.26
N ALA A 135 -49.42 7.73 -28.44
CA ALA A 135 -48.32 7.56 -27.50
C ALA A 135 -48.60 6.34 -26.63
N VAL A 136 -47.64 5.42 -26.56
CA VAL A 136 -47.74 4.22 -25.72
C VAL A 136 -47.91 4.70 -24.28
N GLU A 137 -49.01 4.33 -23.61
CA GLU A 137 -49.16 4.56 -22.18
C GLU A 137 -48.06 3.77 -21.47
N GLU A 138 -47.04 4.47 -20.96
CA GLU A 138 -46.00 3.89 -20.12
C GLU A 138 -46.64 3.34 -18.84
N GLU A 139 -46.55 2.03 -18.60
CA GLU A 139 -46.99 1.44 -17.34
C GLU A 139 -46.02 1.87 -16.23
N ARG A 140 -46.52 2.46 -15.14
CA ARG A 140 -45.67 2.94 -14.04
C ARG A 140 -46.06 2.24 -12.74
N ALA A 141 -45.05 1.90 -11.95
CA ALA A 141 -45.23 1.28 -10.65
C ALA A 141 -44.28 1.89 -9.62
N GLN A 142 -44.68 1.85 -8.36
CA GLN A 142 -43.81 2.10 -7.23
C GLN A 142 -43.92 0.95 -6.24
N THR A 143 -42.81 0.55 -5.63
CA THR A 143 -42.81 -0.44 -4.56
C THR A 143 -41.91 0.01 -3.43
N LEU A 144 -42.38 -0.20 -2.20
CA LEU A 144 -41.54 -0.11 -1.02
C LEU A 144 -40.65 -1.35 -0.93
N VAL A 145 -39.40 -1.14 -0.52
CA VAL A 145 -38.40 -2.18 -0.25
C VAL A 145 -37.95 -2.03 1.20
N LEU A 146 -38.18 -3.08 1.99
CA LEU A 146 -37.81 -3.16 3.40
C LEU A 146 -36.77 -4.27 3.57
N LEU A 147 -35.51 -3.89 3.84
CA LEU A 147 -34.39 -4.82 4.04
C LEU A 147 -34.31 -5.92 2.95
N GLY A 148 -34.37 -5.50 1.68
CA GLY A 148 -34.36 -6.39 0.51
C GLY A 148 -35.69 -7.08 0.18
N GLY A 149 -36.77 -6.79 0.91
CA GLY A 149 -38.13 -7.28 0.65
C GLY A 149 -39.01 -6.27 -0.06
N ALA A 150 -39.49 -6.58 -1.27
CA ALA A 150 -40.48 -5.77 -1.96
C ALA A 150 -41.89 -5.99 -1.40
N GLU A 151 -42.64 -4.90 -1.25
CA GLU A 151 -44.10 -4.92 -1.01
C GLU A 151 -44.84 -5.59 -2.18
N ASP A 152 -44.54 -5.21 -3.41
CA ASP A 152 -45.10 -5.83 -4.61
C ASP A 152 -44.26 -7.06 -5.02
N ALA A 153 -44.92 -8.22 -5.05
CA ALA A 153 -44.27 -9.49 -5.38
C ALA A 153 -43.67 -9.51 -6.80
N ARG A 154 -44.19 -8.69 -7.74
CA ARG A 154 -43.67 -8.58 -9.11
C ARG A 154 -42.23 -8.10 -9.15
N PHE A 155 -41.81 -7.28 -8.18
CA PHE A 155 -40.50 -6.64 -8.14
C PHE A 155 -39.55 -7.27 -7.13
N ARG A 156 -39.88 -8.45 -6.61
CA ARG A 156 -39.10 -9.11 -5.55
C ARG A 156 -37.62 -9.32 -5.92
N ASN A 157 -37.35 -9.75 -7.16
CA ASN A 157 -35.99 -9.98 -7.63
C ASN A 157 -35.24 -8.66 -7.87
N THR A 158 -35.90 -7.69 -8.51
CA THR A 158 -35.35 -6.35 -8.72
C THR A 158 -35.00 -5.67 -7.40
N ALA A 159 -35.89 -5.72 -6.41
CA ALA A 159 -35.66 -5.16 -5.08
C ALA A 159 -34.49 -5.85 -4.34
N LEU A 160 -34.33 -7.16 -4.53
CA LEU A 160 -33.21 -7.90 -3.94
C LEU A 160 -31.88 -7.51 -4.59
N HIS A 161 -31.84 -7.39 -5.93
CA HIS A 161 -30.63 -6.97 -6.64
C HIS A 161 -30.25 -5.53 -6.30
N VAL A 162 -31.23 -4.59 -6.29
CA VAL A 162 -30.97 -3.20 -5.88
C VAL A 162 -30.46 -3.12 -4.44
N TYR A 163 -31.02 -3.92 -3.53
CA TYR A 163 -30.59 -3.94 -2.13
C TYR A 163 -29.17 -4.51 -1.93
N ARG A 164 -28.70 -5.41 -2.80
CA ARG A 164 -27.32 -5.95 -2.73
C ARG A 164 -26.26 -4.92 -3.08
N GLU A 165 -26.57 -4.06 -4.04
CA GLU A 165 -25.68 -2.98 -4.46
C GLU A 165 -25.78 -1.76 -3.52
N CYS A 166 -26.84 -1.68 -2.73
CA CYS A 166 -27.17 -0.53 -1.91
C CYS A 166 -28.09 -0.92 -0.74
N SER A 167 -27.50 -1.27 0.41
CA SER A 167 -28.22 -1.84 1.55
C SER A 167 -28.98 -0.83 2.43
N ALA A 168 -29.74 0.11 1.86
CA ALA A 168 -30.60 0.98 2.67
C ALA A 168 -31.77 0.19 3.31
N PRO A 169 -32.02 0.33 4.63
CA PRO A 169 -33.08 -0.40 5.34
C PRO A 169 -34.48 -0.23 4.76
N VAL A 170 -34.78 0.98 4.28
CA VAL A 170 -36.09 1.36 3.74
C VAL A 170 -35.84 2.17 2.46
N MET A 171 -36.31 1.64 1.33
CA MET A 171 -36.20 2.31 0.03
C MET A 171 -37.53 2.29 -0.71
N ARG A 172 -37.74 3.24 -1.62
CA ARG A 172 -38.82 3.21 -2.61
C ARG A 172 -38.21 3.14 -4.00
N LEU A 173 -38.66 2.17 -4.77
CA LEU A 173 -38.30 2.03 -6.17
C LEU A 173 -39.42 2.59 -7.03
N SER A 174 -39.09 3.44 -8.00
CA SER A 174 -40.00 3.81 -9.08
C SER A 174 -39.60 3.04 -10.33
N LEU A 175 -40.57 2.39 -10.99
CA LEU A 175 -40.35 1.57 -12.16
C LEU A 175 -41.24 1.99 -13.32
N VAL A 176 -40.74 1.78 -14.53
CA VAL A 176 -41.49 1.92 -15.78
C VAL A 176 -41.45 0.62 -16.57
N GLY A 177 -42.59 0.21 -17.10
CA GLY A 177 -42.73 -0.92 -18.02
C GLY A 177 -42.49 -0.45 -19.45
N GLU A 178 -41.41 -0.93 -20.06
CA GLU A 178 -41.05 -0.68 -21.46
C GLU A 178 -40.75 -2.00 -22.14
N ASP A 179 -41.30 -2.22 -23.34
CA ASP A 179 -41.03 -3.41 -24.16
C ASP A 179 -41.23 -4.76 -23.44
N GLY A 180 -42.12 -4.79 -22.44
CA GLY A 180 -42.40 -5.99 -21.62
C GLY A 180 -41.44 -6.21 -20.44
N GLU A 181 -40.52 -5.28 -20.16
CA GLU A 181 -39.59 -5.33 -19.03
C GLU A 181 -39.79 -4.13 -18.09
N TRP A 182 -39.67 -4.38 -16.78
CA TRP A 182 -39.72 -3.33 -15.76
C TRP A 182 -38.32 -2.79 -15.48
N LYS A 183 -38.11 -1.50 -15.72
CA LYS A 183 -36.84 -0.82 -15.49
C LYS A 183 -36.93 0.12 -14.30
N VAL A 184 -35.89 0.15 -13.47
CA VAL A 184 -35.78 1.08 -12.33
C VAL A 184 -35.45 2.47 -12.86
N THR A 185 -36.27 3.44 -12.46
CA THR A 185 -36.14 4.85 -12.86
C THR A 185 -35.70 5.75 -11.71
N GLU A 186 -35.94 5.31 -10.47
CA GLU A 186 -35.55 6.04 -9.27
C GLU A 186 -35.38 5.05 -8.10
N VAL A 187 -34.33 5.24 -7.31
CA VAL A 187 -34.09 4.56 -6.02
C VAL A 187 -33.98 5.65 -4.97
N ALA A 188 -34.91 5.68 -4.02
CA ALA A 188 -34.92 6.68 -2.96
C ALA A 188 -34.93 6.02 -1.58
N ALA A 189 -34.00 6.40 -0.72
CA ALA A 189 -34.08 6.08 0.71
C ALA A 189 -35.30 6.78 1.33
N VAL A 190 -36.07 6.06 2.14
CA VAL A 190 -37.26 6.63 2.81
C VAL A 190 -37.01 6.70 4.31
N PRO A 191 -36.92 7.91 4.90
CA PRO A 191 -36.88 8.08 6.35
C PRO A 191 -38.09 7.42 7.02
N VAL A 192 -37.86 6.72 8.14
CA VAL A 192 -38.91 5.91 8.79
C VAL A 192 -40.13 6.72 9.21
N HIS A 193 -39.94 7.96 9.67
CA HIS A 193 -41.04 8.86 10.06
C HIS A 193 -41.99 9.26 8.91
N LEU A 194 -41.61 9.00 7.66
CA LEU A 194 -42.43 9.27 6.46
C LEU A 194 -43.21 8.05 5.99
N LEU A 195 -43.07 6.90 6.66
CA LEU A 195 -43.82 5.68 6.33
C LEU A 195 -45.29 5.83 6.73
N ALA A 196 -46.18 5.33 5.87
CA ALA A 196 -47.59 5.20 6.23
C ALA A 196 -47.75 4.19 7.39
N PRO A 197 -48.82 4.28 8.21
CA PRO A 197 -49.02 3.37 9.36
C PRO A 197 -48.95 1.87 8.99
N GLU A 198 -49.42 1.50 7.79
CA GLU A 198 -49.36 0.12 7.29
C GLU A 198 -47.95 -0.30 6.83
N GLU A 199 -47.13 0.64 6.35
CA GLU A 199 -45.73 0.42 5.96
C GLU A 199 -44.84 0.32 7.21
N ALA A 200 -45.07 1.17 8.21
CA ALA A 200 -44.42 1.13 9.51
C ALA A 200 -44.72 -0.18 10.26
N ALA A 201 -45.98 -0.64 10.25
CA ALA A 201 -46.37 -1.93 10.82
C ALA A 201 -45.65 -3.11 10.12
N ARG A 202 -45.43 -3.02 8.80
CA ARG A 202 -44.66 -4.03 8.04
C ARG A 202 -43.17 -3.98 8.37
N LEU A 203 -42.56 -2.80 8.49
CA LEU A 203 -41.18 -2.64 8.96
C LEU A 203 -41.00 -3.22 10.37
N ALA A 204 -41.92 -2.93 11.28
CA ALA A 204 -41.93 -3.50 12.63
C ALA A 204 -42.06 -5.03 12.64
N GLN A 205 -42.88 -5.61 11.75
CA GLN A 205 -42.97 -7.05 11.58
C GLN A 205 -41.66 -7.65 11.04
N VAL A 206 -40.99 -6.96 10.12
CA VAL A 206 -39.69 -7.37 9.57
C VAL A 206 -38.62 -7.35 10.66
N LEU A 207 -38.51 -6.26 11.43
CA LEU A 207 -37.54 -6.09 12.52
C LEU A 207 -37.82 -6.97 13.75
N GLY A 208 -39.10 -7.25 14.02
CA GLY A 208 -39.56 -8.09 15.14
C GLY A 208 -39.35 -9.60 14.94
N ASP A 209 -39.00 -10.03 13.74
CA ASP A 209 -38.53 -11.39 13.46
C ASP A 209 -37.04 -11.32 13.04
N PRO A 210 -36.08 -11.48 13.97
CA PRO A 210 -34.67 -11.48 13.64
C PRO A 210 -34.31 -12.51 12.59
N ARG A 211 -35.10 -13.59 12.48
CA ARG A 211 -34.94 -14.58 11.43
C ARG A 211 -35.28 -13.98 10.07
N ARG A 212 -36.17 -13.01 9.88
CA ARG A 212 -36.46 -12.39 8.56
C ARG A 212 -35.42 -11.36 8.13
N VAL A 213 -34.99 -10.48 9.03
CA VAL A 213 -33.92 -9.48 8.77
C VAL A 213 -32.62 -10.17 8.43
N LEU A 214 -32.28 -11.20 9.22
CA LEU A 214 -31.08 -11.98 9.00
C LEU A 214 -31.30 -13.06 7.93
N ARG A 215 -32.54 -13.50 7.62
CA ARG A 215 -32.77 -14.52 6.57
C ARG A 215 -32.40 -14.11 5.17
N ARG A 216 -32.45 -12.83 4.79
CA ARG A 216 -32.09 -12.45 3.41
C ARG A 216 -30.65 -11.99 3.23
N GLY A 217 -30.06 -11.35 4.24
CA GLY A 217 -28.66 -10.90 4.17
C GLY A 217 -27.63 -11.92 4.69
N ALA A 218 -27.98 -12.70 5.73
CA ALA A 218 -27.02 -13.56 6.45
C ALA A 218 -27.43 -15.04 6.54
N GLN A 219 -28.71 -15.41 6.43
CA GLN A 219 -29.19 -16.80 6.54
C GLN A 219 -29.44 -17.44 5.17
N GLU A 220 -29.86 -16.70 4.14
CA GLU A 220 -29.69 -17.15 2.74
C GLU A 220 -28.20 -17.17 2.38
N ALA A 221 -27.34 -16.56 3.20
CA ALA A 221 -25.89 -16.60 3.05
C ALA A 221 -25.17 -17.72 3.82
N ARG A 222 -25.79 -18.32 4.84
CA ARG A 222 -25.13 -19.32 5.70
C ARG A 222 -25.97 -20.52 6.11
N GLU A 223 -27.29 -20.49 5.94
CA GLU A 223 -28.08 -21.73 5.97
C GLU A 223 -28.28 -22.19 4.54
N GLU A 224 -27.76 -23.39 4.28
CA GLU A 224 -27.48 -23.97 2.97
C GLU A 224 -26.20 -23.47 2.29
N ARG A 225 -25.09 -23.17 2.97
CA ARG A 225 -23.78 -23.22 2.29
C ARG A 225 -22.69 -23.87 3.13
N ARG A 226 -21.95 -24.78 2.51
CA ARG A 226 -20.92 -25.62 3.12
C ARG A 226 -19.60 -24.86 3.32
N ALA A 227 -19.26 -23.90 2.45
CA ALA A 227 -18.06 -23.05 2.52
C ALA A 227 -18.16 -21.85 1.54
N SER A 228 -17.28 -20.85 1.68
CA SER A 228 -17.01 -19.81 0.68
C SER A 228 -15.54 -19.77 0.22
N ILE A 229 -15.30 -19.69 -1.08
CA ILE A 229 -13.96 -19.69 -1.69
C ILE A 229 -13.83 -18.44 -2.58
N ALA A 230 -12.80 -17.65 -2.32
CA ALA A 230 -12.41 -16.57 -3.23
C ALA A 230 -11.56 -17.14 -4.36
N VAL A 231 -11.85 -16.78 -5.61
CA VAL A 231 -11.00 -17.09 -6.76
C VAL A 231 -10.33 -15.81 -7.23
N LEU A 232 -9.03 -15.67 -6.98
CA LEU A 232 -8.28 -14.53 -7.52
C LEU A 232 -8.15 -14.71 -9.03
N HIS A 233 -8.63 -13.72 -9.79
CA HIS A 233 -8.58 -13.72 -11.23
C HIS A 233 -8.33 -12.30 -11.75
N ASP A 234 -7.36 -12.15 -12.64
CA ASP A 234 -7.13 -10.89 -13.37
C ASP A 234 -7.72 -11.00 -14.77
N ALA A 235 -8.82 -10.28 -15.02
CA ALA A 235 -9.49 -10.27 -16.31
C ALA A 235 -8.65 -9.65 -17.44
N ASN A 236 -7.59 -8.91 -17.09
CA ASN A 236 -6.68 -8.30 -18.06
C ASN A 236 -5.43 -9.17 -18.33
N ASP A 237 -5.29 -10.32 -17.67
CA ASP A 237 -4.17 -11.23 -17.85
C ASP A 237 -4.37 -12.10 -19.11
N PRO A 238 -3.59 -11.89 -20.18
CA PRO A 238 -3.68 -12.70 -21.39
C PRO A 238 -3.15 -14.14 -21.18
N PHE A 239 -2.49 -14.41 -20.04
CA PHE A 239 -1.92 -15.70 -19.68
C PHE A 239 -2.61 -16.34 -18.48
N SER A 240 -3.87 -15.97 -18.22
CA SER A 240 -4.67 -16.53 -17.15
C SER A 240 -4.65 -18.07 -17.20
N PRO A 241 -4.38 -18.76 -16.07
CA PRO A 241 -4.28 -20.22 -16.02
C PRO A 241 -5.63 -20.92 -16.11
N SER A 242 -6.74 -20.18 -16.12
CA SER A 242 -8.07 -20.72 -16.37
C SER A 242 -8.90 -19.75 -17.20
N SER A 243 -9.53 -20.28 -18.25
CA SER A 243 -10.48 -19.49 -19.04
C SER A 243 -11.71 -19.04 -18.24
N PRO A 244 -12.40 -17.96 -18.64
CA PRO A 244 -13.67 -17.56 -18.04
C PRO A 244 -14.72 -18.69 -18.01
N GLU A 245 -14.79 -19.51 -19.07
CA GLU A 245 -15.70 -20.66 -19.15
C GLU A 245 -15.36 -21.74 -18.12
N THR A 246 -14.07 -21.90 -17.81
CA THR A 246 -13.59 -22.80 -16.75
C THR A 246 -14.04 -22.30 -15.38
N LEU A 247 -13.89 -21.01 -15.11
CA LEU A 247 -14.36 -20.40 -13.87
C LEU A 247 -15.89 -20.50 -13.73
N ASP A 248 -16.64 -20.29 -14.82
CA ASP A 248 -18.10 -20.49 -14.86
C ASP A 248 -18.48 -21.95 -14.55
N ARG A 249 -17.67 -22.91 -15.00
CA ARG A 249 -17.91 -24.34 -14.72
C ARG A 249 -17.59 -24.70 -13.28
N LEU A 250 -16.49 -24.17 -12.74
CA LEU A 250 -16.09 -24.33 -11.35
C LEU A 250 -17.15 -23.74 -10.41
N GLU A 251 -17.69 -22.56 -10.71
CA GLU A 251 -18.81 -21.92 -10.00
C GLU A 251 -20.07 -22.79 -10.02
N ARG A 252 -20.45 -23.34 -11.17
CA ARG A 252 -21.61 -24.24 -11.29
C ARG A 252 -21.44 -25.55 -10.53
N VAL A 253 -20.22 -26.09 -10.48
CA VAL A 253 -19.90 -27.31 -9.72
C VAL A 253 -19.93 -26.99 -8.22
N ALA A 254 -19.30 -25.90 -7.79
CA ALA A 254 -19.31 -25.42 -6.41
C ALA A 254 -20.75 -25.18 -5.91
N ALA A 255 -21.59 -24.53 -6.71
CA ALA A 255 -23.00 -24.27 -6.38
C ALA A 255 -23.78 -25.58 -6.16
N ARG A 256 -23.59 -26.61 -6.99
CA ARG A 256 -24.21 -27.93 -6.79
C ARG A 256 -23.72 -28.65 -5.53
N MET A 257 -22.50 -28.35 -5.10
CA MET A 257 -21.89 -28.86 -3.87
C MET A 257 -22.14 -27.96 -2.66
N ASN A 258 -23.02 -26.96 -2.82
CA ASN A 258 -23.40 -26.01 -1.79
C ASN A 258 -22.25 -25.09 -1.33
N VAL A 259 -21.26 -24.83 -2.19
CA VAL A 259 -20.11 -23.96 -1.90
C VAL A 259 -20.27 -22.65 -2.68
N HIS A 260 -20.08 -21.53 -1.99
CA HIS A 260 -20.05 -20.22 -2.64
C HIS A 260 -18.66 -19.98 -3.23
N LEU A 261 -18.58 -19.78 -4.53
CA LEU A 261 -17.34 -19.40 -5.18
C LEU A 261 -17.52 -18.01 -5.79
N ARG A 262 -16.60 -17.08 -5.50
CA ARG A 262 -16.64 -15.72 -6.03
C ARG A 262 -15.29 -15.32 -6.58
N ARG A 263 -15.28 -14.79 -7.79
CA ARG A 263 -14.10 -14.15 -8.38
C ARG A 263 -13.81 -12.84 -7.66
N ILE A 264 -12.55 -12.59 -7.37
CA ILE A 264 -12.05 -11.33 -6.85
C ILE A 264 -10.89 -10.82 -7.72
N GLY A 265 -10.84 -9.52 -7.93
CA GLY A 265 -9.77 -8.83 -8.65
C GLY A 265 -8.52 -8.58 -7.80
N VAL A 266 -7.44 -8.19 -8.47
CA VAL A 266 -6.14 -7.88 -7.83
C VAL A 266 -6.19 -6.66 -6.89
N ASP A 267 -7.21 -5.82 -6.99
CA ASP A 267 -7.50 -4.65 -6.14
C ASP A 267 -8.44 -5.00 -4.95
N GLU A 268 -9.03 -6.19 -4.94
CA GLU A 268 -10.02 -6.62 -3.95
C GLU A 268 -9.44 -7.44 -2.79
N MET A 269 -8.13 -7.31 -2.52
CA MET A 269 -7.45 -8.04 -1.43
C MET A 269 -8.10 -7.82 -0.06
N HIS A 270 -8.73 -6.67 0.14
CA HIS A 270 -9.47 -6.32 1.36
C HIS A 270 -10.69 -7.22 1.60
N LYS A 271 -11.23 -7.87 0.57
CA LYS A 271 -12.38 -8.80 0.65
C LYS A 271 -11.99 -10.21 1.08
N LEU A 272 -10.69 -10.56 1.09
CA LEU A 272 -10.24 -11.90 1.49
C LEU A 272 -10.82 -12.42 2.83
N PRO A 273 -10.95 -11.60 3.89
CA PRO A 273 -11.54 -12.05 5.16
C PRO A 273 -13.01 -12.51 5.07
N GLU A 274 -13.72 -12.19 3.99
CA GLU A 274 -15.10 -12.62 3.74
C GLU A 274 -15.19 -14.10 3.32
N TYR A 275 -14.07 -14.73 2.97
CA TYR A 275 -14.00 -16.07 2.43
C TYR A 275 -13.31 -17.06 3.38
N ASP A 276 -13.62 -18.34 3.24
CA ASP A 276 -13.01 -19.41 4.02
C ASP A 276 -11.69 -19.89 3.41
N ALA A 277 -11.52 -19.77 2.08
CA ALA A 277 -10.32 -20.16 1.36
C ALA A 277 -10.03 -19.26 0.14
N LEU A 278 -8.81 -19.34 -0.39
CA LEU A 278 -8.34 -18.64 -1.59
C LEU A 278 -7.87 -19.65 -2.65
N PHE A 279 -8.39 -19.52 -3.86
CA PHE A 279 -7.89 -20.22 -5.05
C PHE A 279 -7.30 -19.20 -6.03
N ILE A 280 -6.00 -19.28 -6.28
CA ILE A 280 -5.33 -18.33 -7.17
C ILE A 280 -5.40 -18.83 -8.61
N ARG A 281 -6.07 -18.09 -9.49
CA ARG A 281 -6.11 -18.34 -10.95
C ARG A 281 -5.67 -17.09 -11.71
N ALA A 282 -4.53 -16.54 -11.33
CA ALA A 282 -3.88 -15.39 -11.94
C ALA A 282 -2.37 -15.64 -12.03
N LEU A 283 -1.65 -14.88 -12.88
CA LEU A 283 -0.19 -15.01 -13.02
C LEU A 283 0.53 -15.04 -11.66
N THR A 284 1.23 -16.14 -11.39
CA THR A 284 2.04 -16.30 -10.19
C THR A 284 3.50 -15.94 -10.44
N GLY A 285 4.13 -15.40 -9.39
CA GLY A 285 5.53 -15.01 -9.38
C GLY A 285 5.81 -14.13 -8.19
N VAL A 286 7.04 -14.13 -7.69
CA VAL A 286 7.42 -13.37 -6.48
C VAL A 286 7.22 -11.85 -6.62
N SER A 287 7.10 -11.33 -7.85
CA SER A 287 6.83 -9.93 -8.15
C SER A 287 5.37 -9.67 -8.55
N GLU A 288 4.53 -10.70 -8.63
CA GLU A 288 3.15 -10.63 -9.10
C GLU A 288 2.18 -10.40 -7.94
N PRO A 289 1.01 -9.74 -8.17
CA PRO A 289 0.01 -9.52 -7.13
C PRO A 289 -0.46 -10.80 -6.44
N ALA A 290 -0.56 -11.91 -7.17
CA ALA A 290 -0.95 -13.21 -6.66
C ALA A 290 -0.12 -13.67 -5.46
N PHE A 291 1.19 -13.38 -5.44
CA PHE A 291 2.07 -13.71 -4.33
C PHE A 291 1.70 -12.95 -3.04
N GLN A 292 1.23 -11.71 -3.15
CA GLN A 292 0.75 -10.94 -1.99
C GLN A 292 -0.58 -11.47 -1.46
N PHE A 293 -1.46 -11.93 -2.35
CA PHE A 293 -2.71 -12.60 -1.96
C PHE A 293 -2.43 -13.92 -1.23
N ALA A 294 -1.46 -14.71 -1.70
CA ALA A 294 -1.03 -15.94 -1.03
C ALA A 294 -0.54 -15.65 0.40
N LEU A 295 0.40 -14.70 0.56
CA LEU A 295 0.90 -14.30 1.88
C LEU A 295 -0.22 -13.77 2.81
N ARG A 296 -1.18 -13.02 2.25
CA ARG A 296 -2.30 -12.49 3.02
C ARG A 296 -3.27 -13.59 3.45
N ALA A 297 -3.57 -14.54 2.58
CA ALA A 297 -4.42 -15.69 2.90
C ALA A 297 -3.77 -16.58 3.98
N GLU A 298 -2.47 -16.86 3.87
CA GLU A 298 -1.70 -17.58 4.88
C GLU A 298 -1.74 -16.86 6.25
N ALA A 299 -1.55 -15.54 6.25
CA ALA A 299 -1.64 -14.73 7.47
C ALA A 299 -3.04 -14.72 8.10
N LEU A 300 -4.08 -14.96 7.31
CA LEU A 300 -5.47 -15.11 7.77
C LEU A 300 -5.81 -16.54 8.19
N GLY A 301 -4.86 -17.49 8.09
CA GLY A 301 -5.09 -18.91 8.32
C GLY A 301 -6.03 -19.55 7.29
N MET A 302 -6.19 -18.93 6.12
CA MET A 302 -7.04 -19.45 5.05
C MET A 302 -6.28 -20.52 4.27
N PRO A 303 -6.90 -21.67 3.98
CA PRO A 303 -6.39 -22.58 2.97
C PRO A 303 -6.21 -21.84 1.64
N VAL A 304 -4.99 -21.89 1.11
CA VAL A 304 -4.64 -21.31 -0.19
C VAL A 304 -4.08 -22.38 -1.10
N VAL A 305 -4.58 -22.42 -2.33
CA VAL A 305 -3.92 -23.13 -3.44
C VAL A 305 -3.03 -22.11 -4.15
N ASP A 306 -1.80 -22.53 -4.44
CA ASP A 306 -0.68 -21.71 -4.91
C ASP A 306 -0.14 -20.81 -3.78
N ASP A 307 0.19 -21.47 -2.66
CA ASP A 307 0.77 -20.84 -1.47
C ASP A 307 2.12 -20.16 -1.76
N SER A 308 2.60 -19.33 -0.83
CA SER A 308 3.79 -18.52 -1.05
C SER A 308 5.05 -19.37 -1.29
N GLN A 309 5.16 -20.53 -0.64
CA GLN A 309 6.28 -21.44 -0.85
C GLN A 309 6.21 -22.13 -2.20
N SER A 310 5.03 -22.58 -2.61
CA SER A 310 4.80 -23.17 -3.94
C SER A 310 5.19 -22.21 -5.06
N ILE A 311 4.77 -20.94 -4.98
CA ILE A 311 5.12 -19.90 -5.97
C ILE A 311 6.65 -19.71 -6.06
N ILE A 312 7.35 -19.63 -4.91
CA ILE A 312 8.81 -19.45 -4.89
C ILE A 312 9.52 -20.67 -5.49
N ARG A 313 9.13 -21.87 -5.05
CA ARG A 313 9.82 -23.12 -5.41
C ARG A 313 9.62 -23.46 -6.88
N CYS A 314 8.40 -23.36 -7.39
CA CYS A 314 8.09 -23.66 -8.80
C CYS A 314 8.56 -22.55 -9.76
N GLY A 315 8.54 -21.28 -9.30
CA GLY A 315 8.93 -20.13 -10.12
C GLY A 315 10.41 -20.09 -10.49
N ASN A 316 11.29 -20.81 -9.76
CA ASN A 316 12.72 -20.81 -9.99
C ASN A 316 13.24 -22.17 -10.50
N LYS A 317 13.63 -22.20 -11.78
CA LYS A 317 14.08 -23.43 -12.44
C LYS A 317 15.42 -23.97 -11.92
N VAL A 318 16.26 -23.11 -11.34
CA VAL A 318 17.54 -23.54 -10.74
C VAL A 318 17.27 -24.28 -9.43
N PHE A 319 16.35 -23.74 -8.62
CA PHE A 319 15.90 -24.38 -7.39
C PHE A 319 15.27 -25.75 -7.68
N LEU A 320 14.36 -25.82 -8.67
CA LEU A 320 13.74 -27.08 -9.07
C LEU A 320 14.77 -28.11 -9.54
N GLU A 321 15.71 -27.73 -10.41
CA GLU A 321 16.72 -28.67 -10.90
C GLU A 321 17.56 -29.25 -9.75
N GLU A 322 18.05 -28.40 -8.85
CA GLU A 322 18.87 -28.84 -7.70
C GLU A 322 18.05 -29.76 -6.76
N LEU A 323 16.78 -29.41 -6.51
CA LEU A 323 15.88 -30.21 -5.68
C LEU A 323 15.62 -31.58 -6.29
N LEU A 324 15.26 -31.64 -7.58
CA LEU A 324 14.97 -32.88 -8.29
C LEU A 324 16.22 -33.78 -8.36
N HIS A 325 17.39 -33.20 -8.60
CA HIS A 325 18.65 -33.92 -8.63
C HIS A 325 19.00 -34.52 -7.26
N ARG A 326 18.90 -33.72 -6.18
CA ARG A 326 19.19 -34.16 -4.81
C ARG A 326 18.31 -35.34 -4.37
N GLU A 327 17.05 -35.33 -4.76
CA GLU A 327 16.06 -36.37 -4.39
C GLU A 327 16.02 -37.55 -5.37
N GLY A 328 16.92 -37.57 -6.36
CA GLY A 328 17.01 -38.66 -7.33
C GLY A 328 15.77 -38.77 -8.22
N ILE A 329 15.11 -37.66 -8.53
CA ILE A 329 14.05 -37.61 -9.53
C ILE A 329 14.72 -37.60 -10.92
N PRO A 330 14.38 -38.54 -11.83
CA PRO A 330 14.90 -38.53 -13.19
C PRO A 330 14.58 -37.21 -13.91
N THR A 331 15.62 -36.47 -14.30
CA THR A 331 15.56 -35.26 -15.13
C THR A 331 16.50 -35.41 -16.33
N PRO A 332 16.32 -34.66 -17.43
CA PRO A 332 17.33 -34.55 -18.47
C PRO A 332 18.64 -34.05 -17.87
N ARG A 333 19.79 -34.37 -18.49
CA ARG A 333 21.07 -33.84 -18.00
C ARG A 333 21.05 -32.32 -18.08
N THR A 334 21.25 -31.68 -16.93
CA THR A 334 21.18 -30.22 -16.79
C THR A 334 22.45 -29.68 -16.14
N ARG A 335 22.84 -28.46 -16.53
CA ARG A 335 23.92 -27.68 -15.94
C ARG A 335 23.45 -26.28 -15.63
N ILE A 336 23.80 -25.79 -14.44
CA ILE A 336 23.73 -24.37 -14.13
C ILE A 336 24.96 -23.71 -14.76
N VAL A 337 24.73 -22.68 -15.58
CA VAL A 337 25.74 -22.01 -16.38
C VAL A 337 25.86 -20.56 -15.93
N THR A 338 27.09 -20.12 -15.71
CA THR A 338 27.48 -18.74 -15.43
C THR A 338 28.25 -18.17 -16.62
N ARG A 339 28.50 -16.85 -16.63
CA ARG A 339 29.36 -16.21 -17.64
C ARG A 339 30.78 -16.82 -17.72
N HIS A 340 31.21 -17.51 -16.68
CA HIS A 340 32.53 -18.13 -16.58
C HIS A 340 32.54 -19.62 -16.90
N THR A 341 31.37 -20.23 -17.16
CA THR A 341 31.28 -21.66 -17.49
C THR A 341 31.89 -21.92 -18.88
N PRO A 342 32.92 -22.78 -18.99
CA PRO A 342 33.50 -23.15 -20.27
C PRO A 342 32.46 -23.77 -21.22
N TRP A 343 32.54 -23.45 -22.52
CA TRP A 343 31.67 -24.05 -23.54
C TRP A 343 31.76 -25.58 -23.57
N HIS A 344 32.95 -26.14 -23.33
CA HIS A 344 33.15 -27.60 -23.30
C HIS A 344 32.17 -28.28 -22.33
N ASP A 345 32.00 -27.73 -21.14
CA ASP A 345 31.13 -28.28 -20.09
C ASP A 345 29.65 -28.24 -20.49
N VAL A 346 29.25 -27.25 -21.30
CA VAL A 346 27.90 -27.18 -21.88
C VAL A 346 27.76 -28.18 -23.03
N ALA A 347 28.79 -28.34 -23.86
CA ALA A 347 28.77 -29.26 -25.00
C ALA A 347 28.71 -30.73 -24.58
N GLU A 348 29.15 -31.09 -23.37
CA GLU A 348 29.02 -32.44 -22.80
C GLU A 348 27.55 -32.91 -22.65
N LEU A 349 26.60 -31.98 -22.60
CA LEU A 349 25.16 -32.28 -22.58
C LEU A 349 24.66 -32.85 -23.92
N GLY A 350 25.45 -32.75 -24.99
CA GLY A 350 25.04 -33.12 -26.34
C GLY A 350 24.36 -31.95 -27.06
N LEU A 351 24.53 -31.89 -28.39
CA LEU A 351 23.91 -30.88 -29.23
C LEU A 351 22.72 -31.48 -30.02
N PRO A 352 21.61 -30.74 -30.15
CA PRO A 352 21.38 -29.40 -29.62
C PRO A 352 21.15 -29.38 -28.10
N VAL A 353 21.38 -28.23 -27.46
CA VAL A 353 21.13 -27.97 -26.04
C VAL A 353 20.01 -26.94 -25.89
N VAL A 354 19.20 -27.04 -24.84
CA VAL A 354 18.17 -26.06 -24.51
C VAL A 354 18.69 -25.15 -23.40
N ILE A 355 18.69 -23.84 -23.63
CA ILE A 355 19.03 -22.85 -22.60
C ILE A 355 17.79 -22.10 -22.11
N LYS A 356 17.69 -21.89 -20.79
CA LYS A 356 16.53 -21.30 -20.10
C LYS A 356 16.97 -20.26 -19.07
N LEU A 357 16.17 -19.20 -18.87
CA LEU A 357 16.35 -18.30 -17.72
C LEU A 357 15.86 -18.97 -16.42
N PRO A 358 16.47 -18.68 -15.26
CA PRO A 358 16.03 -19.19 -13.96
C PRO A 358 14.62 -18.77 -13.59
N ASP A 359 14.31 -17.48 -13.76
CA ASP A 359 13.01 -16.88 -13.45
C ASP A 359 12.28 -16.58 -14.77
N GLY A 360 11.12 -17.21 -14.97
CA GLY A 360 10.29 -16.94 -16.15
C GLY A 360 9.18 -17.97 -16.37
N SER A 361 8.04 -17.47 -16.82
CA SER A 361 6.84 -18.22 -17.21
C SER A 361 6.67 -18.27 -18.75
N PHE A 362 5.88 -19.23 -19.24
CA PHE A 362 5.40 -19.30 -20.64
C PHE A 362 6.44 -19.36 -21.77
N SER A 363 7.55 -20.09 -21.60
CA SER A 363 8.49 -20.46 -22.68
C SER A 363 9.15 -19.31 -23.49
N ALA A 364 8.94 -18.04 -23.13
CA ALA A 364 9.45 -16.88 -23.88
C ALA A 364 10.99 -16.71 -23.77
N ALA A 365 11.61 -17.34 -22.78
CA ALA A 365 13.05 -17.31 -22.51
C ALA A 365 13.71 -18.70 -22.63
N VAL A 366 13.22 -19.54 -23.55
CA VAL A 366 13.74 -20.89 -23.82
C VAL A 366 14.27 -20.92 -25.25
N HIS A 367 15.55 -21.28 -25.42
CA HIS A 367 16.20 -21.34 -26.73
C HIS A 367 16.86 -22.68 -26.97
N LYS A 368 16.58 -23.30 -28.13
CA LYS A 368 17.33 -24.47 -28.61
C LYS A 368 18.54 -24.01 -29.41
N VAL A 369 19.71 -24.50 -29.03
CA VAL A 369 21.01 -24.04 -29.54
C VAL A 369 21.78 -25.22 -30.11
N SER A 370 22.29 -25.09 -31.33
CA SER A 370 22.95 -26.19 -32.04
C SER A 370 24.45 -25.99 -32.28
N SER A 371 25.02 -24.86 -31.85
CA SER A 371 26.44 -24.54 -32.04
C SER A 371 26.98 -23.59 -30.97
N HIS A 372 28.30 -23.54 -30.82
CA HIS A 372 28.98 -22.62 -29.89
C HIS A 372 28.68 -21.15 -30.19
N ASP A 373 28.66 -20.75 -31.47
CA ASP A 373 28.41 -19.35 -31.82
C ASP A 373 26.97 -18.91 -31.54
N GLU A 374 26.01 -19.82 -31.74
CA GLU A 374 24.62 -19.57 -31.36
C GLU A 374 24.45 -19.53 -29.83
N PHE A 375 25.13 -20.41 -29.10
CA PHE A 375 25.15 -20.40 -27.63
C PHE A 375 25.68 -19.07 -27.11
N ARG A 376 26.86 -18.65 -27.58
CA ARG A 376 27.49 -17.40 -27.12
C ARG A 376 26.55 -16.22 -27.30
N ARG A 377 25.97 -16.06 -28.48
CA ARG A 377 25.02 -14.98 -28.79
C ARG A 377 23.81 -14.98 -27.85
N ARG A 378 23.14 -16.12 -27.70
CA ARG A 378 21.91 -16.21 -26.90
C ARG A 378 22.19 -16.13 -25.40
N ALA A 379 23.25 -16.78 -24.93
CA ALA A 379 23.68 -16.73 -23.54
C ALA A 379 24.08 -15.29 -23.14
N ASP A 380 24.80 -14.57 -24.00
CA ASP A 380 25.17 -13.16 -23.75
C ASP A 380 23.93 -12.26 -23.58
N GLU A 381 22.89 -12.47 -24.38
CA GLU A 381 21.61 -11.77 -24.25
C GLU A 381 20.90 -12.12 -22.94
N MET A 382 20.84 -13.41 -22.59
CA MET A 382 20.19 -13.90 -21.37
C MET A 382 20.93 -13.44 -20.11
N PHE A 383 22.26 -13.43 -20.12
CA PHE A 383 23.05 -13.00 -18.97
C PHE A 383 22.93 -11.50 -18.65
N ARG A 384 22.36 -10.69 -19.56
CA ARG A 384 21.97 -9.30 -19.25
C ARG A 384 20.77 -9.24 -18.31
N LYS A 385 19.97 -10.31 -18.24
CA LYS A 385 18.74 -10.40 -17.46
C LYS A 385 18.91 -11.21 -16.18
N SER A 386 19.78 -12.22 -16.17
CA SER A 386 20.06 -13.06 -14.99
C SER A 386 21.55 -13.41 -14.89
N PRO A 387 22.15 -13.48 -13.70
CA PRO A 387 23.54 -13.92 -13.55
C PRO A 387 23.76 -15.41 -13.90
N LEU A 388 22.67 -16.20 -13.92
CA LEU A 388 22.68 -17.64 -14.17
C LEU A 388 21.75 -17.95 -15.34
N ILE A 389 22.08 -19.00 -16.10
CA ILE A 389 21.15 -19.67 -17.02
C ILE A 389 21.22 -21.17 -16.78
N ILE A 390 20.21 -21.89 -17.24
CA ILE A 390 20.19 -23.34 -17.21
C ILE A 390 20.43 -23.86 -18.62
N ALA A 391 21.39 -24.76 -18.79
CA ALA A 391 21.58 -25.52 -20.02
C ALA A 391 21.16 -26.97 -19.78
N GLN A 392 20.28 -27.49 -20.63
CA GLN A 392 19.66 -28.80 -20.48
C GLN A 392 19.73 -29.59 -21.79
N GLU A 393 20.03 -30.87 -21.71
CA GLU A 393 20.01 -31.80 -22.85
C GLU A 393 18.68 -31.72 -23.60
N PHE A 394 18.75 -31.68 -24.93
CA PHE A 394 17.55 -31.71 -25.76
C PHE A 394 17.06 -33.14 -25.97
N LEU A 395 15.89 -33.44 -25.43
CA LEU A 395 15.20 -34.71 -25.62
C LEU A 395 14.06 -34.53 -26.65
N PRO A 396 14.19 -35.08 -27.88
CA PRO A 396 13.14 -34.98 -28.88
C PRO A 396 11.96 -35.90 -28.53
N THR A 397 10.75 -35.33 -28.52
CA THR A 397 9.49 -36.04 -28.27
C THR A 397 8.41 -35.55 -29.21
N ASP A 398 7.44 -36.41 -29.53
CA ASP A 398 6.26 -36.03 -30.32
C ASP A 398 5.23 -35.25 -29.48
N TYR A 399 5.24 -35.50 -28.16
CA TYR A 399 4.42 -34.83 -27.17
C TYR A 399 5.14 -34.78 -25.82
N ASP A 400 4.67 -33.88 -24.96
CA ASP A 400 5.04 -33.83 -23.55
C ASP A 400 3.85 -34.24 -22.69
N TRP A 401 4.10 -35.03 -21.66
CA TRP A 401 3.09 -35.33 -20.65
C TRP A 401 2.96 -34.15 -19.71
N ARG A 402 1.73 -33.77 -19.40
CA ARG A 402 1.41 -32.92 -18.25
C ARG A 402 0.50 -33.70 -17.34
N VAL A 403 0.96 -33.94 -16.11
CA VAL A 403 0.17 -34.58 -15.06
C VAL A 403 -0.10 -33.53 -14.00
N THR A 404 -1.37 -33.18 -13.84
CA THR A 404 -1.79 -32.24 -12.79
C THR A 404 -2.09 -33.04 -11.53
N VAL A 405 -1.44 -32.66 -10.44
CA VAL A 405 -1.53 -33.28 -9.12
C VAL A 405 -2.22 -32.32 -8.16
N LEU A 406 -3.12 -32.82 -7.34
CA LEU A 406 -3.78 -32.08 -6.25
C LEU A 406 -3.82 -32.98 -5.01
N ASP A 407 -3.31 -32.49 -3.87
CA ASP A 407 -3.32 -33.23 -2.59
C ASP A 407 -2.70 -34.63 -2.70
N GLY A 408 -1.56 -34.72 -3.40
CA GLY A 408 -0.84 -35.98 -3.63
C GLY A 408 -1.58 -37.01 -4.51
N ARG A 409 -2.58 -36.58 -5.27
CA ARG A 409 -3.35 -37.44 -6.20
C ARG A 409 -3.39 -36.84 -7.60
N VAL A 410 -3.45 -37.67 -8.62
CA VAL A 410 -3.60 -37.20 -10.00
C VAL A 410 -5.01 -36.62 -10.18
N LEU A 411 -5.06 -35.34 -10.53
CA LEU A 411 -6.28 -34.63 -10.88
C LEU A 411 -6.66 -34.91 -12.34
N PHE A 412 -5.71 -34.80 -13.27
CA PHE A 412 -5.86 -35.21 -14.66
C PHE A 412 -4.49 -35.39 -15.34
N ALA A 413 -4.48 -36.02 -16.51
CA ALA A 413 -3.30 -36.15 -17.34
C ALA A 413 -3.61 -35.78 -18.80
N ALA A 414 -2.66 -35.16 -19.48
CA ALA A 414 -2.80 -34.82 -20.88
C ALA A 414 -1.46 -34.91 -21.63
N ARG A 415 -1.55 -35.15 -22.93
CA ARG A 415 -0.42 -35.10 -23.86
C ARG A 415 -0.50 -33.81 -24.66
N TYR A 416 0.52 -32.98 -24.52
CA TYR A 416 0.69 -31.74 -25.26
C TYR A 416 1.61 -32.01 -26.45
N HIS A 417 1.02 -32.12 -27.64
CA HIS A 417 1.77 -32.41 -28.86
C HIS A 417 2.58 -31.20 -29.31
N MET A 418 3.71 -31.43 -29.97
CA MET A 418 4.51 -30.33 -30.52
C MET A 418 3.75 -29.60 -31.64
N ALA A 419 3.95 -28.29 -31.75
CA ALA A 419 3.39 -27.53 -32.88
C ALA A 419 3.98 -28.05 -34.21
N ARG A 420 3.15 -28.14 -35.25
CA ARG A 420 3.53 -28.77 -36.51
C ARG A 420 4.82 -28.16 -37.10
N GLY A 421 5.88 -28.97 -37.19
CA GLY A 421 7.20 -28.55 -37.70
C GLY A 421 8.06 -27.78 -36.69
N HIS A 422 7.69 -27.79 -35.42
CA HIS A 422 8.37 -27.10 -34.33
C HIS A 422 8.68 -28.08 -33.18
N TRP A 423 9.62 -27.72 -32.30
CA TRP A 423 10.09 -28.56 -31.20
C TRP A 423 9.46 -28.22 -29.83
N GLN A 424 8.59 -27.20 -29.81
CA GLN A 424 7.81 -26.79 -28.66
C GLN A 424 6.32 -26.90 -28.99
N ILE A 425 5.50 -26.98 -27.95
CA ILE A 425 4.03 -27.01 -28.04
C ILE A 425 3.41 -25.72 -28.61
N ARG A 426 4.17 -24.61 -28.58
CA ARG A 426 3.83 -23.31 -29.18
C ARG A 426 4.89 -22.90 -30.21
N ALA A 427 4.44 -22.34 -31.33
CA ALA A 427 5.31 -21.75 -32.35
C ALA A 427 4.70 -20.44 -32.86
N GLU A 428 5.55 -19.46 -33.16
CA GLU A 428 5.15 -18.21 -33.83
C GLU A 428 5.50 -18.32 -35.32
N ASN A 429 4.59 -17.93 -36.21
CA ASN A 429 4.89 -17.87 -37.63
C ASN A 429 5.55 -16.53 -38.03
N ALA A 430 6.08 -16.43 -39.25
CA ALA A 430 6.74 -15.22 -39.74
C ALA A 430 5.85 -13.95 -39.80
N ALA A 431 4.53 -14.09 -39.59
CA ALA A 431 3.56 -13.00 -39.54
C ALA A 431 3.13 -12.65 -38.09
N GLY A 432 3.80 -13.20 -37.08
CA GLY A 432 3.50 -12.96 -35.66
C GLY A 432 2.28 -13.70 -35.12
N LYS A 433 1.72 -14.66 -35.88
CA LYS A 433 0.55 -15.44 -35.44
C LYS A 433 1.00 -16.72 -34.76
N GLU A 434 0.52 -16.93 -33.54
CA GLU A 434 0.79 -18.12 -32.75
C GLU A 434 0.08 -19.37 -33.31
N ARG A 435 0.75 -20.51 -33.17
CA ARG A 435 0.25 -21.85 -33.50
C ARG A 435 0.56 -22.78 -32.35
N TYR A 436 -0.47 -23.47 -31.86
CA TYR A 436 -0.37 -24.44 -30.78
C TYR A 436 -0.48 -25.87 -31.33
N GLY A 437 0.18 -26.80 -30.67
CA GLY A 437 -0.02 -28.23 -30.89
C GLY A 437 -1.34 -28.72 -30.31
N ARG A 438 -1.75 -29.94 -30.70
CA ARG A 438 -2.96 -30.57 -30.18
C ARG A 438 -2.75 -30.95 -28.72
N VAL A 439 -3.75 -30.68 -27.87
CA VAL A 439 -3.83 -31.26 -26.52
C VAL A 439 -4.72 -32.49 -26.57
N GLU A 440 -4.26 -33.59 -26.00
CA GLU A 440 -4.98 -34.85 -25.90
C GLU A 440 -5.13 -35.23 -24.43
N ALA A 441 -6.32 -35.03 -23.86
CA ALA A 441 -6.62 -35.52 -22.52
C ALA A 441 -6.57 -37.05 -22.47
N VAL A 442 -5.99 -37.56 -21.40
CA VAL A 442 -5.91 -38.99 -21.10
C VAL A 442 -6.59 -39.20 -19.76
N ALA A 443 -7.55 -40.12 -19.72
CA ALA A 443 -8.24 -40.45 -18.46
C ALA A 443 -7.21 -40.83 -17.39
N ARG A 444 -7.37 -40.31 -16.17
CA ARG A 444 -6.38 -40.49 -15.09
C ARG A 444 -6.00 -41.95 -14.83
N ASP A 445 -6.95 -42.89 -14.97
CA ASP A 445 -6.74 -44.32 -14.78
C ASP A 445 -6.06 -45.03 -15.97
N ALA A 446 -6.01 -44.37 -17.13
CA ALA A 446 -5.36 -44.84 -18.33
C ALA A 446 -3.94 -44.26 -18.52
N ALA A 447 -3.54 -43.30 -17.68
CA ALA A 447 -2.19 -42.75 -17.69
C ALA A 447 -1.17 -43.84 -17.29
N PRO A 448 -0.01 -43.94 -17.97
CA PRO A 448 0.99 -44.97 -17.65
C PRO A 448 1.46 -44.88 -16.19
N ALA A 449 1.53 -46.02 -15.49
CA ALA A 449 1.90 -46.07 -14.07
C ALA A 449 3.24 -45.38 -13.78
N ALA A 450 4.25 -45.58 -14.64
CA ALA A 450 5.56 -44.94 -14.48
C ALA A 450 5.50 -43.41 -14.57
N VAL A 451 4.62 -42.85 -15.41
CA VAL A 451 4.42 -41.40 -15.54
C VAL A 451 3.71 -40.88 -14.28
N VAL A 452 2.64 -41.54 -13.85
CA VAL A 452 1.88 -41.18 -12.65
C VAL A 452 2.74 -41.22 -11.39
N GLU A 453 3.45 -42.32 -11.14
CA GLU A 453 4.30 -42.49 -9.95
C GLU A 453 5.41 -41.43 -9.90
N LEU A 454 6.02 -41.12 -11.04
CA LEU A 454 7.06 -40.10 -11.13
C LEU A 454 6.49 -38.70 -10.85
N SER A 455 5.33 -38.36 -11.42
CA SER A 455 4.67 -37.07 -11.17
C SER A 455 4.27 -36.89 -9.71
N LEU A 456 3.70 -37.92 -9.07
CA LEU A 456 3.32 -37.86 -7.67
C LEU A 456 4.54 -37.69 -6.76
N ARG A 457 5.63 -38.42 -7.03
CA ARG A 457 6.90 -38.26 -6.30
C ARG A 457 7.48 -36.86 -6.46
N ALA A 458 7.47 -36.31 -7.67
CA ALA A 458 8.02 -34.98 -7.96
C ALA A 458 7.20 -33.87 -7.29
N ALA A 459 5.86 -33.90 -7.42
CA ALA A 459 4.96 -32.93 -6.79
C ALA A 459 5.06 -32.93 -5.26
N ALA A 460 5.22 -34.10 -4.64
CA ALA A 460 5.36 -34.25 -3.19
C ALA A 460 6.61 -33.54 -2.62
N LEU A 461 7.62 -33.24 -3.44
CA LEU A 461 8.79 -32.45 -3.03
C LEU A 461 8.47 -30.95 -2.87
N ILE A 462 7.41 -30.47 -3.52
CA ILE A 462 6.98 -29.08 -3.43
C ILE A 462 6.01 -28.91 -2.27
N GLY A 463 4.93 -29.68 -2.26
CA GLY A 463 3.88 -29.61 -1.24
C GLY A 463 2.66 -30.45 -1.59
N ASP A 464 1.50 -30.01 -1.10
CA ASP A 464 0.22 -30.70 -1.26
C ASP A 464 -0.85 -29.85 -1.97
N GLY A 465 -0.43 -28.77 -2.64
CA GLY A 465 -1.26 -27.89 -3.45
C GLY A 465 -1.60 -28.46 -4.83
N LEU A 466 -1.89 -27.57 -5.77
CA LEU A 466 -2.11 -27.89 -7.18
C LEU A 466 -0.77 -27.78 -7.92
N TYR A 467 -0.37 -28.81 -8.66
CA TYR A 467 0.90 -28.78 -9.40
C TYR A 467 0.77 -29.40 -10.77
N GLY A 468 1.27 -28.74 -11.80
CA GLY A 468 1.43 -29.34 -13.14
C GLY A 468 2.84 -29.85 -13.31
N VAL A 469 3.01 -31.18 -13.35
CA VAL A 469 4.31 -31.81 -13.60
C VAL A 469 4.44 -32.12 -15.09
N ASP A 470 5.44 -31.52 -15.72
CA ASP A 470 5.75 -31.74 -17.13
C ASP A 470 6.82 -32.81 -17.27
N LEU A 471 6.57 -33.80 -18.14
CA LEU A 471 7.45 -34.94 -18.35
C LEU A 471 7.69 -35.20 -19.82
N LYS A 472 8.89 -35.73 -20.12
CA LYS A 472 9.20 -36.33 -21.41
C LYS A 472 9.35 -37.83 -21.27
N GLU A 473 8.92 -38.54 -22.29
CA GLU A 473 9.12 -39.98 -22.40
C GLU A 473 10.43 -40.26 -23.14
N THR A 474 11.28 -41.08 -22.54
CA THR A 474 12.57 -41.49 -23.12
C THR A 474 12.63 -43.02 -23.23
N PRO A 475 13.56 -43.58 -24.01
CA PRO A 475 13.75 -45.04 -24.07
C PRO A 475 14.04 -45.68 -22.69
N ASP A 476 14.62 -44.93 -21.76
CA ASP A 476 14.98 -45.38 -20.41
C ASP A 476 13.89 -45.10 -19.35
N GLY A 477 12.76 -44.51 -19.77
CA GLY A 477 11.63 -44.16 -18.92
C GLY A 477 11.28 -42.66 -18.93
N PRO A 478 10.24 -42.24 -18.20
CA PRO A 478 9.85 -40.84 -18.14
C PRO A 478 10.85 -40.02 -17.29
N VAL A 479 11.02 -38.76 -17.66
CA VAL A 479 11.84 -37.78 -16.92
C VAL A 479 11.06 -36.49 -16.70
N VAL A 480 11.23 -35.85 -15.55
CA VAL A 480 10.60 -34.57 -15.19
C VAL A 480 11.36 -33.42 -15.84
N ILE A 481 10.61 -32.48 -16.41
CA ILE A 481 11.13 -31.28 -17.07
C ILE A 481 10.95 -30.05 -16.19
N GLU A 482 9.75 -29.86 -15.65
CA GLU A 482 9.41 -28.76 -14.73
C GLU A 482 8.18 -29.10 -13.90
N ILE A 483 8.00 -28.36 -12.81
CA ILE A 483 6.81 -28.40 -11.95
C ILE A 483 6.27 -26.98 -11.88
N ASN A 484 4.99 -26.79 -12.20
CA ASN A 484 4.31 -25.51 -12.16
C ASN A 484 3.35 -25.46 -10.98
N ASP A 485 3.39 -24.39 -10.18
CA ASP A 485 2.46 -24.12 -9.07
C ASP A 485 1.06 -23.75 -9.57
N ASN A 486 0.94 -22.96 -10.65
CA ASN A 486 -0.37 -22.57 -11.18
C ASN A 486 -0.62 -23.15 -12.59
N PRO A 487 -0.82 -24.48 -12.73
CA PRO A 487 -1.00 -25.11 -14.04
C PRO A 487 -2.33 -24.74 -14.66
N ASN A 488 -2.41 -24.84 -16.00
CA ASN A 488 -3.66 -24.69 -16.73
C ASN A 488 -4.73 -25.66 -16.24
N LEU A 489 -5.96 -25.16 -16.19
CA LEU A 489 -7.18 -25.95 -16.03
C LEU A 489 -8.19 -25.34 -16.99
N ASP A 490 -8.37 -25.97 -18.15
CA ASP A 490 -9.21 -25.43 -19.22
C ASP A 490 -10.28 -26.41 -19.72
N VAL A 491 -11.53 -25.92 -19.80
CA VAL A 491 -12.68 -26.65 -20.36
C VAL A 491 -12.44 -27.02 -21.82
N GLY A 492 -12.73 -28.28 -22.16
CA GLY A 492 -12.62 -28.81 -23.52
C GLY A 492 -11.21 -29.27 -23.89
N TYR A 493 -10.21 -29.00 -23.05
CA TYR A 493 -8.85 -29.49 -23.20
C TYR A 493 -8.50 -30.45 -22.06
N ASP A 494 -8.27 -29.94 -20.85
CA ASP A 494 -7.78 -30.73 -19.72
C ASP A 494 -8.88 -31.64 -19.14
N ASP A 495 -10.13 -31.20 -19.21
CA ASP A 495 -11.27 -31.96 -18.70
C ASP A 495 -11.92 -32.91 -19.72
N ALA A 496 -11.38 -33.01 -20.94
CA ALA A 496 -12.03 -33.73 -22.03
C ALA A 496 -12.16 -35.25 -21.77
N ALA A 497 -11.30 -35.83 -20.92
CA ALA A 497 -11.34 -37.25 -20.56
C ALA A 497 -12.21 -37.53 -19.32
N ASP A 498 -11.94 -36.85 -18.20
CA ASP A 498 -12.57 -37.15 -16.89
C ASP A 498 -13.75 -36.21 -16.54
N GLY A 499 -13.98 -35.16 -17.34
CA GLY A 499 -15.16 -34.33 -17.29
C GLY A 499 -15.34 -33.53 -16.00
N ALA A 500 -16.57 -33.49 -15.49
CA ALA A 500 -16.92 -32.64 -14.35
C ALA A 500 -16.27 -33.06 -13.01
N VAL A 501 -15.74 -34.29 -12.92
CA VAL A 501 -15.15 -34.84 -11.69
C VAL A 501 -13.91 -34.04 -11.27
N ILE A 502 -13.12 -33.53 -12.22
CA ILE A 502 -11.94 -32.69 -11.94
C ILE A 502 -12.31 -31.47 -11.08
N TYR A 503 -13.38 -30.77 -11.45
CA TYR A 503 -13.83 -29.59 -10.70
C TYR A 503 -14.42 -29.96 -9.34
N GLN A 504 -15.05 -31.14 -9.24
CA GLN A 504 -15.55 -31.65 -7.96
C GLN A 504 -14.37 -31.91 -7.01
N ASP A 505 -13.32 -32.58 -7.50
CA ASP A 505 -12.10 -32.85 -6.73
C ASP A 505 -11.45 -31.57 -6.19
N VAL A 506 -11.41 -30.49 -6.99
CA VAL A 506 -10.90 -29.17 -6.56
C VAL A 506 -11.75 -28.56 -5.43
N ILE A 507 -13.08 -28.63 -5.53
CA ILE A 507 -13.96 -28.11 -4.47
C ILE A 507 -13.89 -28.99 -3.21
N GLU A 508 -13.83 -30.32 -3.36
CA GLU A 508 -13.66 -31.25 -2.24
C GLU A 508 -12.33 -31.04 -1.52
N PHE A 509 -11.26 -30.73 -2.26
CA PHE A 509 -9.98 -30.35 -1.69
C PHE A 509 -10.10 -29.17 -0.73
N PHE A 510 -10.70 -28.07 -1.19
CA PHE A 510 -10.88 -26.87 -0.35
C PHE A 510 -11.77 -27.16 0.87
N LEU A 511 -12.86 -27.89 0.67
CA LEU A 511 -13.75 -28.29 1.77
C LEU A 511 -13.01 -29.09 2.85
N LYS A 512 -12.22 -30.08 2.43
CA LYS A 512 -11.39 -30.87 3.35
C LYS A 512 -10.39 -29.98 4.10
N ARG A 513 -9.73 -29.04 3.43
CA ARG A 513 -8.75 -28.13 4.06
C ARG A 513 -9.40 -27.14 5.01
N ILE A 514 -10.59 -26.63 4.68
CA ILE A 514 -11.38 -25.77 5.56
C ILE A 514 -11.82 -26.55 6.80
N GLU A 515 -12.24 -27.81 6.66
CA GLU A 515 -12.63 -28.69 7.76
C GLU A 515 -11.43 -29.10 8.66
N GLN A 516 -10.22 -29.19 8.08
CA GLN A 516 -8.98 -29.56 8.77
C GLN A 516 -8.22 -28.38 9.38
N ALA A 517 -8.47 -27.16 8.89
CA ALA A 517 -7.95 -25.96 9.52
C ALA A 517 -8.43 -25.93 10.98
N PRO A 518 -7.55 -25.72 11.97
CA PRO A 518 -7.99 -25.58 13.35
C PRO A 518 -9.12 -24.55 13.40
N GLU A 519 -10.19 -24.81 14.18
CA GLU A 519 -11.16 -23.77 14.53
C GLU A 519 -10.36 -22.51 14.85
N ARG A 520 -10.72 -21.37 14.24
CA ARG A 520 -10.01 -20.09 14.40
C ARG A 520 -9.82 -19.75 15.89
N GLU A 521 -8.78 -20.31 16.51
CA GLU A 521 -8.23 -19.85 17.76
C GLU A 521 -7.51 -18.56 17.38
N ALA A 522 -8.15 -17.44 17.73
CA ALA A 522 -7.46 -16.17 17.82
C ALA A 522 -6.10 -16.43 18.49
N ALA A 523 -5.02 -15.95 17.86
CA ALA A 523 -3.68 -16.03 18.41
C ALA A 523 -3.73 -15.73 19.92
N PRO A 524 -3.09 -16.55 20.77
CA PRO A 524 -3.22 -16.39 22.21
C PRO A 524 -2.80 -14.98 22.58
N PRO A 525 -3.60 -14.22 23.35
CA PRO A 525 -3.14 -12.95 23.88
C PRO A 525 -1.90 -13.27 24.70
N GLN A 526 -0.78 -12.64 24.35
CA GLN A 526 0.35 -12.60 25.26
C GLN A 526 -0.20 -12.06 26.58
N ARG A 527 -0.04 -12.85 27.65
CA ARG A 527 -0.36 -12.39 29.00
C ARG A 527 0.67 -11.33 29.39
N THR A 528 0.40 -10.12 28.95
CA THR A 528 0.81 -8.86 29.56
C THR A 528 -0.49 -8.16 29.98
N ASP A 529 -0.45 -7.40 31.05
CA ASP A 529 -1.63 -6.98 31.82
C ASP A 529 -2.69 -6.29 30.93
N ALA A 530 -3.75 -7.02 30.55
CA ALA A 530 -4.75 -6.59 29.57
C ALA A 530 -5.47 -5.29 29.97
N GLU A 531 -5.55 -4.97 31.27
CA GLU A 531 -6.07 -3.70 31.76
C GLU A 531 -5.10 -2.53 31.51
N GLY A 532 -3.79 -2.76 31.53
CA GLY A 532 -2.77 -1.75 31.24
C GLY A 532 -2.66 -1.44 29.75
N GLU A 533 -2.70 -2.47 28.90
CA GLU A 533 -2.55 -2.31 27.44
C GLU A 533 -3.80 -1.73 26.76
N ALA A 534 -5.01 -2.13 27.17
CA ALA A 534 -6.24 -1.50 26.66
C ALA A 534 -6.31 -0.01 27.01
N VAL A 535 -5.87 0.38 28.22
CA VAL A 535 -5.77 1.78 28.64
C VAL A 535 -4.69 2.53 27.83
N LEU A 536 -3.57 1.89 27.53
CA LEU A 536 -2.50 2.47 26.69
C LEU A 536 -2.96 2.72 25.25
N LEU A 537 -3.68 1.77 24.65
CA LEU A 537 -4.21 1.90 23.28
C LEU A 537 -5.35 2.92 23.20
N GLU A 538 -6.25 2.94 24.19
CA GLU A 538 -7.29 3.98 24.28
C GLU A 538 -6.66 5.36 24.45
N ARG A 539 -5.60 5.47 25.25
CA ARG A 539 -4.84 6.71 25.41
C ARG A 539 -4.11 7.09 24.12
N ALA A 540 -3.54 6.14 23.39
CA ALA A 540 -2.79 6.39 22.15
C ALA A 540 -3.65 7.11 21.10
N ARG A 541 -4.93 6.76 20.99
CA ARG A 541 -5.89 7.33 20.03
C ARG A 541 -6.45 8.70 20.40
N LYS A 542 -6.29 9.16 21.65
CA LYS A 542 -6.91 10.43 22.10
C LYS A 542 -6.29 11.62 21.37
N PRO A 543 -7.04 12.69 21.05
CA PRO A 543 -6.42 13.92 20.54
C PRO A 543 -5.36 14.46 21.50
N ILE A 544 -4.22 14.86 20.97
CA ILE A 544 -3.16 15.58 21.66
C ILE A 544 -3.51 17.07 21.59
N ALA A 545 -3.75 17.68 22.74
CA ALA A 545 -4.01 19.11 22.81
C ALA A 545 -2.69 19.89 22.66
N SER A 546 -2.73 20.99 21.92
CA SER A 546 -1.66 22.00 21.89
C SER A 546 -1.99 23.15 22.84
N ALA A 547 -0.97 23.70 23.53
CA ALA A 547 -1.15 24.91 24.34
C ALA A 547 -1.41 26.16 23.47
N SER A 548 -1.26 26.04 22.14
CA SER A 548 -1.42 27.11 21.17
C SER A 548 -2.75 27.06 20.39
N THR A 549 -3.69 26.16 20.75
CA THR A 549 -5.00 26.05 20.08
C THR A 549 -5.88 27.28 20.31
N GLY A 550 -6.20 28.00 19.23
CA GLY A 550 -7.17 29.10 19.32
C GLY A 550 -7.42 29.95 18.08
N GLN A 551 -6.92 29.63 16.88
CA GLN A 551 -7.15 30.49 15.70
C GLN A 551 -7.54 29.69 14.45
N LYS A 552 -8.85 29.55 14.24
CA LYS A 552 -9.50 29.09 12.99
C LYS A 552 -9.56 30.20 11.92
N ASP A 553 -8.50 30.98 11.75
CA ASP A 553 -8.49 32.08 10.80
C ASP A 553 -7.28 31.92 9.87
N PRO A 554 -7.45 31.86 8.54
CA PRO A 554 -6.36 31.73 7.56
C PRO A 554 -5.48 32.98 7.56
N ARG A 555 -4.69 33.16 8.61
CA ARG A 555 -3.86 34.35 8.80
C ARG A 555 -2.58 34.24 8.02
N HIS A 556 -2.21 35.36 7.43
CA HIS A 556 -0.86 35.59 6.94
C HIS A 556 0.08 35.68 8.16
N PHE A 557 0.73 34.58 8.52
CA PHE A 557 1.79 34.61 9.54
C PHE A 557 2.99 35.41 9.04
N LYS A 558 3.59 36.18 9.95
CA LYS A 558 4.87 36.83 9.68
C LYS A 558 5.99 35.80 9.67
N PRO A 559 7.10 36.06 8.95
CA PRO A 559 8.27 35.21 9.00
C PRO A 559 8.74 35.01 10.44
N PHE A 560 9.09 33.77 10.79
CA PHE A 560 9.55 33.36 12.13
C PHE A 560 8.54 33.57 13.28
N GLU A 561 7.28 33.94 13.00
CA GLU A 561 6.23 34.08 14.02
C GLU A 561 5.81 32.74 14.61
N VAL A 562 5.66 31.77 13.72
CA VAL A 562 5.33 30.37 13.99
C VAL A 562 6.30 29.46 13.22
N ALA A 563 6.31 28.19 13.57
CA ALA A 563 7.09 27.16 12.90
C ALA A 563 6.31 25.84 12.88
N GLY A 564 6.47 25.07 11.80
CA GLY A 564 6.05 23.66 11.75
C GLY A 564 7.27 22.75 11.83
N MET A 565 7.12 21.58 12.42
CA MET A 565 8.16 20.55 12.44
C MET A 565 7.61 19.22 11.93
N GLU A 566 8.46 18.49 11.21
CA GLU A 566 8.22 17.16 10.65
C GLU A 566 9.46 16.29 11.01
N LEU A 567 9.27 15.07 11.49
CA LEU A 567 10.32 14.12 11.87
C LEU A 567 10.02 12.75 11.27
N GLU A 568 11.02 12.06 10.74
CA GLU A 568 10.84 10.74 10.12
C GLU A 568 11.45 9.63 10.98
N TYR A 569 10.75 8.50 11.11
CA TYR A 569 11.22 7.32 11.85
C TYR A 569 10.88 6.02 11.10
N PRO A 570 11.80 5.04 11.03
CA PRO A 570 11.51 3.70 10.56
C PRO A 570 10.97 2.82 11.71
N THR A 571 10.22 1.79 11.35
CA THR A 571 9.80 0.73 12.28
C THR A 571 10.75 -0.46 12.21
N VAL A 572 11.20 -0.94 13.38
CA VAL A 572 12.13 -2.07 13.54
C VAL A 572 11.61 -3.11 14.53
N ASP A 573 11.99 -4.37 14.36
CA ASP A 573 11.72 -5.43 15.34
C ASP A 573 12.68 -5.37 16.55
N ARG A 574 12.55 -6.32 17.49
CA ARG A 574 13.41 -6.44 18.67
C ARG A 574 14.91 -6.65 18.35
N ASP A 575 15.19 -7.14 17.16
CA ASP A 575 16.53 -7.44 16.66
C ASP A 575 17.05 -6.29 15.78
N LEU A 576 16.33 -5.16 15.77
CA LEU A 576 16.61 -3.97 14.97
C LEU A 576 16.65 -4.29 13.48
N ASN A 577 15.82 -5.23 13.02
CA ASN A 577 15.57 -5.41 11.60
C ASN A 577 14.41 -4.52 11.18
N VAL A 578 14.53 -3.88 10.02
CA VAL A 578 13.44 -3.09 9.42
C VAL A 578 12.22 -3.97 9.15
N VAL A 579 11.06 -3.49 9.58
CA VAL A 579 9.75 -4.15 9.39
C VAL A 579 8.75 -3.13 8.84
N SER A 580 7.81 -3.57 8.00
CA SER A 580 6.82 -2.70 7.36
C SER A 580 5.55 -2.60 8.21
N LEU A 581 5.63 -1.91 9.35
CA LEU A 581 4.55 -1.83 10.35
C LEU A 581 3.86 -0.47 10.43
N VAL A 582 4.22 0.48 9.57
CA VAL A 582 3.60 1.82 9.52
C VAL A 582 2.10 1.74 9.27
N GLU A 583 1.67 1.05 8.20
CA GLU A 583 0.26 0.94 7.86
C GLU A 583 -0.57 0.16 8.89
N PRO A 584 -0.10 -0.99 9.42
CA PRO A 584 -0.72 -1.64 10.57
C PRO A 584 -0.86 -0.72 11.79
N ALA A 585 0.19 0.02 12.16
CA ALA A 585 0.14 0.94 13.31
C ALA A 585 -0.81 2.12 13.05
N PHE A 586 -0.83 2.67 11.84
CA PHE A 586 -1.76 3.72 11.41
C PHE A 586 -3.21 3.22 11.52
N LYS A 587 -3.47 1.98 11.11
CA LYS A 587 -4.79 1.37 11.25
C LYS A 587 -5.22 1.28 12.71
N ILE A 588 -4.32 0.95 13.61
CA ILE A 588 -4.62 0.88 15.05
C ILE A 588 -4.88 2.27 15.62
N LEU A 589 -4.14 3.30 15.20
CA LEU A 589 -4.31 4.67 15.68
C LEU A 589 -5.56 5.35 15.09
N ALA A 590 -5.85 5.15 13.81
CA ALA A 590 -6.97 5.78 13.10
C ALA A 590 -8.26 4.96 13.09
N GLY A 591 -8.20 3.68 13.48
CA GLY A 591 -9.32 2.73 13.42
C GLY A 591 -9.63 2.20 12.02
N ARG A 592 -8.92 2.65 10.97
CA ARG A 592 -9.09 2.25 9.56
C ARG A 592 -7.76 2.23 8.83
N GLY A 593 -7.64 1.46 7.75
CA GLY A 593 -6.47 1.54 6.88
C GLY A 593 -6.35 2.95 6.28
N THR A 594 -5.24 3.63 6.52
CA THR A 594 -5.05 5.04 6.14
C THR A 594 -3.60 5.31 5.79
N SER A 595 -3.32 6.43 5.14
CA SER A 595 -1.96 6.91 4.85
C SER A 595 -1.58 8.11 5.71
N ASP A 596 -2.50 8.57 6.54
CA ASP A 596 -2.32 9.65 7.50
C ASP A 596 -3.20 9.45 8.72
N VAL A 597 -2.75 9.96 9.86
CA VAL A 597 -3.47 9.91 11.15
C VAL A 597 -3.47 11.29 11.75
N ASP A 598 -4.63 11.79 12.15
CA ASP A 598 -4.76 13.06 12.87
C ASP A 598 -5.03 12.80 14.37
N LEU A 599 -4.09 13.19 15.22
CA LEU A 599 -4.20 13.17 16.67
C LEU A 599 -4.29 14.60 17.24
N GLY A 600 -4.99 15.51 16.58
CA GLY A 600 -5.16 16.90 17.00
C GLY A 600 -3.95 17.75 16.67
N ALA A 601 -3.11 18.05 17.67
CA ALA A 601 -1.90 18.86 17.46
C ALA A 601 -0.83 18.16 16.61
N VAL A 602 -0.90 16.83 16.51
CA VAL A 602 0.08 15.98 15.82
C VAL A 602 -0.59 15.20 14.72
N GLY A 603 0.06 15.12 13.57
CA GLY A 603 -0.30 14.23 12.48
C GLY A 603 0.79 13.22 12.21
N PHE A 604 0.40 12.04 11.71
CA PHE A 604 1.30 11.08 11.08
C PHE A 604 0.98 11.00 9.59
N SER A 605 1.98 10.81 8.73
CA SER A 605 1.77 10.49 7.32
C SER A 605 2.80 9.49 6.80
N ASN A 606 2.43 8.77 5.74
CA ASN A 606 3.30 7.82 5.09
C ASN A 606 4.47 8.48 4.36
N GLU A 607 5.57 7.76 4.23
CA GLU A 607 6.68 8.11 3.34
C GLU A 607 6.74 7.20 2.10
N ILE A 608 7.73 7.42 1.23
CA ILE A 608 7.97 6.57 0.05
C ILE A 608 8.25 5.12 0.44
N ALA A 609 8.96 4.90 1.56
CA ALA A 609 9.30 3.60 2.09
C ALA A 609 8.23 3.12 3.08
N ASP A 610 7.78 1.88 2.94
CA ASP A 610 6.63 1.38 3.71
C ASP A 610 6.90 1.14 5.20
N HIS A 611 8.17 1.20 5.59
CA HIS A 611 8.63 1.07 6.96
C HIS A 611 8.92 2.41 7.61
N VAL A 612 8.84 3.53 6.88
CA VAL A 612 9.08 4.89 7.38
C VAL A 612 7.78 5.68 7.40
N PHE A 613 7.61 6.49 8.44
CA PHE A 613 6.54 7.48 8.51
C PHE A 613 7.07 8.82 9.02
N GLU A 614 6.34 9.87 8.70
CA GLU A 614 6.54 11.22 9.18
C GLU A 614 5.59 11.50 10.34
N VAL A 615 6.09 12.06 11.44
CA VAL A 615 5.31 12.73 12.49
C VAL A 615 5.48 14.23 12.39
N LYS A 616 4.38 14.98 12.48
CA LYS A 616 4.41 16.44 12.29
C LYS A 616 3.46 17.19 13.20
N THR A 617 3.71 18.48 13.37
CA THR A 617 2.73 19.41 13.94
C THR A 617 1.68 19.74 12.87
N ASN A 618 0.41 19.40 13.10
CA ASN A 618 -0.67 19.65 12.13
C ASN A 618 -0.89 21.14 11.86
N GLU A 619 -0.72 21.96 12.90
CA GLU A 619 -0.79 23.41 12.83
C GLU A 619 0.55 24.02 13.23
N PRO A 620 0.96 25.15 12.63
CA PRO A 620 2.23 25.78 12.96
C PRO A 620 2.19 26.34 14.40
N VAL A 621 3.20 26.01 15.19
CA VAL A 621 3.31 26.39 16.60
C VAL A 621 4.05 27.71 16.78
N ARG A 622 3.64 28.51 17.77
CA ARG A 622 4.35 29.75 18.13
C ARG A 622 5.68 29.49 18.86
N SER A 623 5.72 28.40 19.62
CA SER A 623 6.86 27.98 20.42
C SER A 623 7.24 26.57 20.06
N LEU A 624 8.52 26.35 19.78
CA LEU A 624 9.05 25.01 19.54
C LEU A 624 9.08 24.16 20.82
N ALA A 625 8.97 24.77 22.00
CA ALA A 625 8.75 24.01 23.24
C ALA A 625 7.38 23.31 23.26
N ASP A 626 6.36 23.90 22.61
CA ASP A 626 5.09 23.21 22.41
C ASP A 626 5.21 22.11 21.35
N ALA A 627 6.02 22.32 20.29
CA ALA A 627 6.37 21.26 19.35
C ALA A 627 7.06 20.07 20.03
N GLU A 628 8.06 20.30 20.90
CA GLU A 628 8.71 19.22 21.67
C GLU A 628 7.67 18.40 22.41
N ARG A 629 6.80 19.06 23.18
CA ARG A 629 5.82 18.39 24.01
C ARG A 629 4.86 17.54 23.17
N VAL A 630 4.25 18.11 22.12
CA VAL A 630 3.24 17.38 21.34
C VAL A 630 3.87 16.28 20.49
N LEU A 631 5.01 16.55 19.83
CA LEU A 631 5.69 15.56 19.00
C LEU A 631 6.26 14.41 19.83
N ALA A 632 6.86 14.69 21.00
CA ALA A 632 7.34 13.66 21.91
C ALA A 632 6.18 12.76 22.39
N GLU A 633 5.04 13.36 22.73
CA GLU A 633 3.84 12.60 23.08
C GLU A 633 3.33 11.74 21.91
N GLY A 634 3.35 12.28 20.68
CA GLY A 634 3.00 11.53 19.47
C GLY A 634 3.91 10.33 19.23
N VAL A 635 5.24 10.54 19.27
CA VAL A 635 6.25 9.48 19.13
C VAL A 635 6.09 8.41 20.21
N GLN A 636 5.85 8.80 21.47
CA GLN A 636 5.64 7.87 22.58
C GLN A 636 4.38 7.02 22.38
N ARG A 637 3.28 7.62 21.90
CA ARG A 637 2.03 6.90 21.63
C ARG A 637 2.18 5.93 20.47
N PHE A 638 2.89 6.32 19.41
CA PHE A 638 3.20 5.42 18.30
C PHE A 638 4.07 4.25 18.74
N SER A 639 5.12 4.54 19.53
CA SER A 639 6.01 3.53 20.11
C SER A 639 5.27 2.57 21.04
N ALA A 640 4.29 3.06 21.80
CA ALA A 640 3.44 2.23 22.65
C ALA A 640 2.58 1.26 21.82
N VAL A 641 1.98 1.72 20.71
CA VAL A 641 1.24 0.87 19.77
C VAL A 641 2.15 -0.20 19.19
N LEU A 642 3.33 0.17 18.69
CA LEU A 642 4.27 -0.79 18.10
C LEU A 642 4.70 -1.88 19.09
N ARG A 643 4.95 -1.50 20.34
CA ARG A 643 5.36 -2.43 21.38
C ARG A 643 4.24 -3.38 21.78
N ALA A 644 3.05 -2.84 22.06
CA ALA A 644 1.92 -3.61 22.55
C ALA A 644 1.40 -4.59 21.48
N GLU A 645 1.34 -4.16 20.23
CA GLU A 645 0.65 -4.91 19.16
C GLU A 645 1.60 -5.78 18.34
N PHE A 646 2.86 -5.38 18.23
CA PHE A 646 3.82 -6.01 17.30
C PHE A 646 5.15 -6.40 17.94
N GLY A 647 5.41 -6.05 19.20
CA GLY A 647 6.74 -6.22 19.81
C GLY A 647 7.85 -5.46 19.06
N ALA A 648 7.47 -4.37 18.36
CA ALA A 648 8.34 -3.56 17.51
C ALA A 648 8.65 -2.20 18.15
N ARG A 649 9.59 -1.45 17.57
CA ARG A 649 10.07 -0.15 18.06
C ARG A 649 10.33 0.82 16.91
N LEU A 650 10.52 2.09 17.27
CA LEU A 650 11.06 3.11 16.38
C LEU A 650 12.58 3.17 16.52
N LEU A 651 13.30 3.36 15.42
CA LEU A 651 14.73 3.61 15.46
C LEU A 651 15.00 5.12 15.25
N PRO A 652 15.69 5.81 16.17
CA PRO A 652 16.12 7.19 15.92
C PRO A 652 17.32 7.23 14.95
N THR A 653 17.87 8.43 14.71
CA THR A 653 18.95 8.75 13.75
C THR A 653 18.48 8.94 12.30
N GLY A 654 19.35 9.51 11.46
CA GLY A 654 19.01 9.83 10.07
C GLY A 654 19.14 8.67 9.06
N MET A 655 19.65 7.51 9.49
CA MET A 655 19.82 6.30 8.68
C MET A 655 19.89 5.06 9.59
N HIS A 656 19.33 3.94 9.14
CA HIS A 656 19.49 2.66 9.80
C HIS A 656 20.90 2.09 9.59
N PRO A 657 21.58 1.58 10.64
CA PRO A 657 23.00 1.24 10.62
C PRO A 657 23.39 0.03 9.75
N TRP A 658 22.47 -0.91 9.49
CA TRP A 658 22.73 -2.10 8.65
C TRP A 658 21.54 -2.52 7.78
N PHE A 659 20.61 -1.61 7.51
CA PHE A 659 19.48 -1.96 6.65
C PHE A 659 19.98 -2.15 5.22
N ASN A 660 19.47 -3.16 4.52
CA ASN A 660 19.74 -3.36 3.10
C ASN A 660 18.64 -2.69 2.26
N PRO A 661 18.90 -1.56 1.58
CA PRO A 661 17.89 -0.81 0.82
C PRO A 661 17.21 -1.62 -0.30
N LYS A 662 17.86 -2.68 -0.79
CA LYS A 662 17.28 -3.57 -1.81
C LYS A 662 16.11 -4.40 -1.30
N LYS A 663 16.01 -4.57 0.02
CA LYS A 663 14.88 -5.23 0.69
C LYS A 663 13.75 -4.24 1.02
N GLY A 664 13.97 -2.94 0.81
CA GLY A 664 12.97 -1.91 1.01
C GLY A 664 11.78 -2.08 0.07
N LYS A 665 10.59 -1.83 0.60
CA LYS A 665 9.33 -1.88 -0.11
C LYS A 665 8.78 -0.47 -0.25
N LEU A 666 8.14 -0.23 -1.40
CA LEU A 666 7.44 1.03 -1.65
C LEU A 666 6.10 1.02 -0.94
N TRP A 667 5.69 2.18 -0.45
CA TRP A 667 4.34 2.39 0.02
C TRP A 667 3.33 2.17 -1.12
N THR A 668 2.32 1.34 -0.89
CA THR A 668 1.40 0.85 -1.93
C THR A 668 0.01 1.51 -1.91
N ARG A 669 -0.25 2.45 -0.98
CA ARG A 669 -1.54 3.15 -0.88
C ARG A 669 -1.50 4.53 -1.55
N SER A 670 -1.91 5.59 -0.83
CA SER A 670 -1.96 6.94 -1.38
C SER A 670 -0.56 7.36 -1.86
N GLY A 671 -0.51 8.13 -2.94
CA GLY A 671 0.76 8.55 -3.54
C GLY A 671 1.45 7.49 -4.41
N LEU A 672 0.88 6.29 -4.60
CA LEU A 672 1.49 5.22 -5.42
C LEU A 672 1.99 5.71 -6.79
N ARG A 673 1.22 6.55 -7.48
CA ARG A 673 1.62 7.13 -8.78
C ARG A 673 2.87 8.01 -8.68
N VAL A 674 3.02 8.76 -7.59
CA VAL A 674 4.22 9.57 -7.30
C VAL A 674 5.40 8.66 -7.01
N TYR A 675 5.24 7.68 -6.10
CA TYR A 675 6.31 6.79 -5.68
C TYR A 675 6.80 5.85 -6.79
N THR A 676 5.89 5.30 -7.61
CA THR A 676 6.25 4.50 -8.79
C THR A 676 6.99 5.33 -9.85
N THR A 677 6.62 6.61 -10.00
CA THR A 677 7.35 7.54 -10.88
C THR A 677 8.77 7.79 -10.36
N TYR A 678 8.95 8.00 -9.06
CA TYR A 678 10.30 8.10 -8.45
C TYR A 678 11.10 6.80 -8.62
N ALA A 679 10.49 5.64 -8.35
CA ALA A 679 11.14 4.33 -8.47
C ALA A 679 11.69 4.06 -9.87
N ARG A 680 10.92 4.43 -10.90
CA ARG A 680 11.35 4.33 -12.30
C ARG A 680 12.52 5.27 -12.63
N LEU A 681 12.56 6.45 -12.01
CA LEU A 681 13.49 7.51 -12.36
C LEU A 681 14.79 7.51 -11.57
N PHE A 682 14.82 7.08 -10.31
CA PHE A 682 15.97 7.35 -9.42
C PHE A 682 16.64 6.12 -8.80
N ASP A 683 16.23 4.90 -9.21
CA ASP A 683 16.64 3.66 -8.54
C ASP A 683 16.50 3.80 -7.01
N VAL A 684 15.26 3.88 -6.56
CA VAL A 684 14.92 4.14 -5.16
C VAL A 684 15.39 3.05 -4.20
N ARG A 685 16.03 1.96 -4.67
CA ARG A 685 16.54 0.86 -3.82
C ARG A 685 17.95 1.11 -3.32
N THR A 686 18.29 2.37 -3.08
CA THR A 686 19.56 2.81 -2.52
C THR A 686 19.36 3.46 -1.16
N HIS A 687 20.46 3.64 -0.43
CA HIS A 687 20.42 4.25 0.90
C HIS A 687 19.78 5.64 0.91
N GLY A 688 20.03 6.47 -0.11
CA GLY A 688 19.52 7.84 -0.18
C GLY A 688 18.02 7.99 -0.48
N TRP A 689 17.29 6.87 -0.59
CA TRP A 689 15.83 6.85 -0.75
C TRP A 689 15.15 5.97 0.30
N MET A 690 15.66 4.75 0.51
CA MET A 690 15.00 3.76 1.38
C MET A 690 15.57 3.72 2.79
N ASN A 691 16.67 4.42 3.06
CA ASN A 691 17.33 4.40 4.36
C ASN A 691 17.63 5.81 4.88
N VAL A 692 16.77 6.78 4.58
CA VAL A 692 16.95 8.17 5.02
C VAL A 692 15.83 8.57 5.97
N GLN A 693 16.19 9.32 7.00
CA GLN A 693 15.27 9.95 7.94
C GLN A 693 15.72 11.40 8.20
N ALA A 694 14.79 12.33 8.11
CA ALA A 694 15.07 13.75 8.27
C ALA A 694 14.18 14.44 9.30
N SER A 695 14.73 15.56 9.80
CA SER A 695 14.02 16.56 10.57
C SER A 695 13.83 17.81 9.71
N HIS A 696 12.58 18.23 9.49
CA HIS A 696 12.26 19.41 8.69
C HIS A 696 11.71 20.55 9.55
N LEU A 697 12.14 21.76 9.20
CA LEU A 697 11.65 23.00 9.82
C LEU A 697 10.95 23.87 8.78
N ASN A 698 9.66 24.12 9.02
CA ASN A 698 8.79 24.92 8.15
C ASN A 698 8.57 26.33 8.73
N LEU A 699 8.87 27.37 7.95
CA LEU A 699 8.78 28.78 8.37
C LEU A 699 7.91 29.61 7.39
N PRO A 700 6.98 30.45 7.87
CA PRO A 700 6.12 31.25 6.99
C PRO A 700 6.90 32.20 6.07
N LEU A 701 6.46 32.33 4.80
CA LEU A 701 7.11 33.21 3.83
C LEU A 701 6.91 34.71 4.13
N GLY A 702 5.78 35.11 4.70
CA GLY A 702 5.45 36.52 4.85
C GLY A 702 5.29 37.25 3.52
N ARG A 703 5.91 38.43 3.36
CA ARG A 703 5.96 39.16 2.08
C ARG A 703 7.14 38.66 1.26
N GLU A 704 7.10 38.88 -0.05
CA GLU A 704 8.17 38.44 -0.97
C GLU A 704 9.57 38.90 -0.53
N VAL A 705 9.72 40.16 -0.13
CA VAL A 705 11.01 40.69 0.36
C VAL A 705 11.52 39.94 1.60
N ASP A 706 10.61 39.54 2.49
CA ASP A 706 10.99 38.84 3.71
C ASP A 706 11.36 37.37 3.39
N ALA A 707 10.60 36.73 2.50
CA ALA A 707 10.87 35.38 2.02
C ALA A 707 12.22 35.28 1.30
N VAL A 708 12.52 36.22 0.41
CA VAL A 708 13.80 36.28 -0.32
C VAL A 708 14.96 36.51 0.65
N ALA A 709 14.81 37.42 1.62
CA ALA A 709 15.84 37.64 2.64
C ALA A 709 16.05 36.39 3.51
N MET A 710 14.98 35.69 3.87
CA MET A 710 15.04 34.43 4.62
C MET A 710 15.72 33.30 3.82
N HIS A 711 15.42 33.15 2.53
CA HIS A 711 16.07 32.17 1.65
C HIS A 711 17.56 32.45 1.43
N THR A 712 17.91 33.73 1.23
CA THR A 712 19.31 34.15 1.16
C THR A 712 20.03 33.87 2.48
N ALA A 713 19.40 34.16 3.62
CA ALA A 713 19.95 33.81 4.93
C ALA A 713 20.09 32.28 5.13
N ALA A 714 19.20 31.47 4.56
CA ALA A 714 19.33 30.02 4.56
C ALA A 714 20.58 29.56 3.81
N SER A 715 20.90 30.20 2.67
CA SER A 715 22.13 29.96 1.92
C SER A 715 23.38 30.23 2.77
N LEU A 716 23.31 31.21 3.67
CA LEU A 716 24.39 31.60 4.59
C LEU A 716 24.49 30.74 5.86
N LEU A 717 23.48 29.92 6.17
CA LEU A 717 23.42 29.13 7.41
C LEU A 717 23.58 27.63 7.16
N ILE A 718 22.87 27.11 6.15
CA ILE A 718 22.82 25.68 5.80
C ILE A 718 24.20 25.02 5.71
N PRO A 719 25.24 25.67 5.14
CA PRO A 719 26.57 25.07 5.05
C PRO A 719 27.11 24.47 6.35
N TYR A 720 26.74 25.05 7.50
CA TYR A 720 27.32 24.67 8.81
C TYR A 720 26.42 23.74 9.62
N LEU A 721 25.17 23.51 9.20
CA LEU A 721 24.23 22.68 9.95
C LEU A 721 24.63 21.21 10.10
N PRO A 722 25.27 20.54 9.12
CA PRO A 722 25.74 19.16 9.30
C PRO A 722 26.70 19.00 10.48
N ALA A 723 27.47 20.04 10.81
CA ALA A 723 28.42 20.04 11.93
C ALA A 723 27.76 20.04 13.32
N ILE A 724 26.43 20.15 13.41
CA ILE A 724 25.65 19.94 14.64
C ILE A 724 24.53 18.90 14.48
N ALA A 725 24.07 18.63 13.26
CA ALA A 725 22.91 17.78 13.00
C ALA A 725 23.24 16.37 12.54
N ALA A 726 24.49 16.06 12.17
CA ALA A 726 24.82 14.72 11.69
C ALA A 726 24.53 13.63 12.75
N SER A 727 23.72 12.63 12.37
CA SER A 727 23.41 11.47 13.23
C SER A 727 23.56 10.13 12.51
N THR A 728 24.21 10.12 11.34
CA THR A 728 24.30 9.01 10.40
C THR A 728 25.73 8.46 10.21
N PRO A 729 26.36 7.93 11.28
CA PRO A 729 27.75 7.47 11.21
C PRO A 729 27.91 6.09 10.56
N MET A 730 26.82 5.34 10.39
CA MET A 730 26.83 3.95 9.95
C MET A 730 25.75 3.65 8.92
N TYR A 731 26.07 2.79 7.97
CA TYR A 731 25.16 2.04 7.12
C TYR A 731 25.90 0.78 6.61
N ASP A 732 25.17 -0.21 6.10
CA ASP A 732 25.71 -1.52 5.69
C ASP A 732 26.46 -2.31 6.79
N GLY A 733 26.23 -1.95 8.07
CA GLY A 733 26.90 -2.58 9.21
C GLY A 733 28.27 -2.02 9.52
N GLU A 734 28.69 -0.95 8.84
CA GLU A 734 30.04 -0.40 8.95
C GLU A 734 30.03 1.08 9.33
N LEU A 735 31.12 1.54 9.96
CA LEU A 735 31.38 2.96 10.16
C LEU A 735 31.78 3.62 8.84
N GLN A 736 31.09 4.69 8.49
CA GLN A 736 31.25 5.36 7.22
C GLN A 736 32.27 6.49 7.32
N PRO A 737 32.92 6.94 6.24
CA PRO A 737 33.96 7.96 6.34
C PRO A 737 33.39 9.36 6.65
N SER A 738 32.20 9.68 6.14
CA SER A 738 31.54 10.97 6.35
C SER A 738 30.95 11.07 7.76
N ALA A 739 30.87 12.29 8.29
CA ALA A 739 30.13 12.55 9.52
C ALA A 739 28.61 12.43 9.28
N ASP A 740 28.14 12.92 8.14
CA ASP A 740 26.74 12.85 7.70
C ASP A 740 26.62 11.93 6.47
N GLY A 741 26.28 10.67 6.72
CA GLY A 741 26.10 9.67 5.66
C GLY A 741 24.88 9.94 4.78
N ARG A 742 23.79 10.49 5.34
CA ARG A 742 22.56 10.76 4.60
C ARG A 742 22.79 11.83 3.53
N LEU A 743 23.38 12.96 3.90
CA LEU A 743 23.68 14.04 2.96
C LEU A 743 24.76 13.65 1.94
N ALA A 744 25.73 12.82 2.33
CA ALA A 744 26.71 12.26 1.39
C ALA A 744 26.02 11.45 0.28
N TRP A 745 25.10 10.57 0.64
CA TRP A 745 24.28 9.84 -0.32
C TRP A 745 23.40 10.77 -1.16
N ILE A 746 22.73 11.76 -0.58
CA ILE A 746 21.88 12.68 -1.34
C ILE A 746 22.69 13.40 -2.44
N LEU A 747 23.95 13.76 -2.19
CA LEU A 747 24.82 14.36 -3.21
C LEU A 747 25.15 13.41 -4.37
N GLU A 748 25.22 12.09 -4.13
CA GLU A 748 25.53 11.08 -5.15
C GLU A 748 24.31 10.70 -6.01
N HIS A 749 23.13 10.54 -5.41
CA HIS A 749 21.91 10.07 -6.11
C HIS A 749 21.37 11.01 -7.18
N GLN A 750 21.76 12.28 -7.14
CA GLN A 750 21.17 13.33 -7.95
C GLN A 750 21.76 13.41 -9.36
N ALA A 751 22.67 12.48 -9.71
CA ALA A 751 23.33 12.44 -11.02
C ALA A 751 22.37 12.35 -12.21
N ARG A 752 21.13 11.86 -12.00
CA ARG A 752 20.16 11.65 -13.09
C ARG A 752 19.34 12.90 -13.44
N ILE A 753 19.01 13.75 -12.46
CA ILE A 753 18.36 15.06 -12.67
C ILE A 753 18.99 16.08 -11.70
N PRO A 754 20.19 16.62 -11.97
CA PRO A 754 20.87 17.52 -11.04
C PRO A 754 20.07 18.78 -10.69
N GLU A 755 19.15 19.20 -11.56
CA GLU A 755 18.30 20.37 -11.36
C GLU A 755 17.34 20.24 -10.16
N SER A 756 17.01 19.01 -9.70
CA SER A 756 16.13 18.80 -8.54
C SER A 756 16.73 19.26 -7.22
N CYS A 757 18.03 19.06 -6.99
CA CYS A 757 18.71 19.44 -5.75
C CYS A 757 19.67 20.63 -5.89
N GLY A 758 20.08 20.99 -7.11
CA GLY A 758 21.20 21.90 -7.30
C GLY A 758 22.45 21.39 -6.58
N GLN A 759 23.05 22.21 -5.71
CA GLN A 759 24.20 21.84 -4.87
C GLN A 759 23.81 21.67 -3.39
N LEU A 760 22.52 21.42 -3.10
CA LEU A 760 21.87 21.44 -1.78
C LEU A 760 21.89 22.80 -1.07
N VAL A 761 23.01 23.54 -1.09
CA VAL A 761 23.06 24.93 -0.64
C VAL A 761 22.19 25.78 -1.58
N PRO A 762 21.13 26.45 -1.09
CA PRO A 762 20.24 27.22 -1.94
C PRO A 762 20.97 28.31 -2.72
N GLU A 763 20.59 28.52 -3.98
CA GLU A 763 21.14 29.57 -4.83
C GLU A 763 20.50 30.93 -4.51
N TYR A 764 21.22 32.03 -4.72
CA TYR A 764 20.66 33.36 -4.52
C TYR A 764 19.57 33.69 -5.55
N VAL A 765 18.46 34.22 -5.05
CA VAL A 765 17.30 34.66 -5.84
C VAL A 765 16.88 36.05 -5.39
N ASP A 766 16.36 36.84 -6.32
CA ASP A 766 15.99 38.25 -6.03
C ASP A 766 14.48 38.47 -5.83
N SER A 767 13.66 37.53 -6.29
CA SER A 767 12.18 37.58 -6.22
C SER A 767 11.58 36.19 -6.38
N PHE A 768 10.27 36.04 -6.14
CA PHE A 768 9.54 34.81 -6.48
C PHE A 768 9.52 34.56 -7.99
N ALA A 769 9.50 35.61 -8.82
CA ALA A 769 9.62 35.45 -10.27
C ALA A 769 10.99 34.89 -10.65
N ASP A 770 12.06 35.40 -10.03
CA ASP A 770 13.42 34.92 -10.23
C ASP A 770 13.61 33.49 -9.70
N TYR A 771 13.03 33.15 -8.54
CA TYR A 771 13.02 31.77 -8.03
C TYR A 771 12.35 30.79 -9.01
N ARG A 772 11.17 31.14 -9.55
CA ARG A 772 10.50 30.31 -10.56
C ARG A 772 11.35 30.15 -11.81
N LYS A 773 12.06 31.21 -12.24
CA LYS A 773 12.89 31.21 -13.44
C LYS A 773 14.20 30.42 -13.26
N LYS A 774 14.91 30.61 -12.14
CA LYS A 774 16.22 29.98 -11.89
C LYS A 774 16.11 28.57 -11.34
N ILE A 775 15.05 28.27 -10.58
CA ILE A 775 14.92 27.01 -9.84
C ILE A 775 13.86 26.11 -10.49
N PHE A 776 12.60 26.54 -10.55
CA PHE A 776 11.51 25.69 -11.04
C PHE A 776 11.57 25.45 -12.55
N ALA A 777 11.86 26.46 -13.36
CA ALA A 777 11.83 26.31 -14.82
C ALA A 777 12.88 25.30 -15.33
N PRO A 778 14.16 25.31 -14.90
CA PRO A 778 15.12 24.28 -15.31
C PRO A 778 14.74 22.90 -14.80
N MET A 779 14.28 22.80 -13.55
CA MET A 779 13.84 21.55 -12.93
C MET A 779 12.65 20.92 -13.68
N TYR A 780 11.62 21.70 -13.99
CA TYR A 780 10.48 21.20 -14.76
C TYR A 780 10.84 20.92 -16.22
N ALA A 781 11.72 21.73 -16.85
CA ALA A 781 12.21 21.44 -18.18
C ALA A 781 13.00 20.11 -18.24
N ALA A 782 13.72 19.75 -17.18
CA ALA A 782 14.39 18.46 -17.08
C ALA A 782 13.37 17.30 -16.98
N LEU A 783 12.31 17.45 -16.19
CA LEU A 783 11.22 16.49 -16.10
C LEU A 783 10.44 16.34 -17.42
N ASP A 784 10.18 17.45 -18.11
CA ASP A 784 9.41 17.48 -19.36
C ASP A 784 10.15 16.76 -20.52
N ARG A 785 11.46 16.52 -20.39
CA ARG A 785 12.26 15.72 -21.35
C ARG A 785 12.16 14.21 -21.13
N LEU A 786 11.52 13.77 -20.04
CA LEU A 786 11.39 12.37 -19.66
C LEU A 786 9.93 11.92 -19.77
N PRO A 787 9.66 10.66 -20.16
CA PRO A 787 8.30 10.17 -20.30
C PRO A 787 7.59 10.07 -18.94
N ASP A 788 6.27 10.33 -18.95
CA ASP A 788 5.35 10.07 -17.84
C ASP A 788 5.75 10.68 -16.48
N THR A 789 6.35 11.87 -16.46
CA THR A 789 6.81 12.55 -15.24
C THR A 789 5.78 13.50 -14.63
N GLY A 790 4.59 13.62 -15.24
CA GLY A 790 3.56 14.57 -14.82
C GLY A 790 3.13 14.45 -13.35
N ALA A 791 3.21 13.25 -12.77
CA ALA A 791 2.87 13.01 -11.36
C ALA A 791 3.84 13.68 -10.38
N ILE A 792 5.10 13.91 -10.77
CA ILE A 792 6.14 14.50 -9.93
C ILE A 792 6.51 15.92 -10.36
N ARG A 793 5.84 16.46 -11.38
CA ARG A 793 6.05 17.82 -11.91
C ARG A 793 5.44 18.88 -10.99
N HIS A 794 5.97 18.97 -9.78
CA HIS A 794 5.45 19.79 -8.69
C HIS A 794 6.58 20.31 -7.80
N GLU A 795 6.31 21.30 -6.94
CA GLU A 795 7.31 21.89 -6.04
C GLU A 795 7.85 20.92 -4.98
N PHE A 796 7.23 19.75 -4.78
CA PHE A 796 7.75 18.73 -3.86
C PHE A 796 8.97 17.98 -4.43
N PHE A 797 9.19 18.04 -5.74
CA PHE A 797 10.36 17.46 -6.39
C PHE A 797 11.66 18.25 -6.13
N ASN A 798 11.54 19.48 -5.64
CA ASN A 798 12.71 20.28 -5.26
C ASN A 798 13.33 19.74 -3.96
N ALA A 799 14.57 19.27 -4.06
CA ALA A 799 15.33 18.62 -2.99
C ALA A 799 16.49 19.47 -2.46
N ARG A 800 16.48 20.80 -2.69
CA ARG A 800 17.46 21.72 -2.08
C ARG A 800 17.33 21.74 -0.56
N GLY A 801 18.41 22.14 0.11
CA GLY A 801 18.47 22.22 1.56
C GLY A 801 17.53 23.25 2.20
N ALA A 802 17.09 24.26 1.43
CA ALA A 802 15.90 25.04 1.73
C ALA A 802 15.08 25.31 0.47
N VAL A 803 13.76 25.20 0.57
CA VAL A 803 12.84 25.32 -0.57
C VAL A 803 11.62 26.15 -0.23
N PHE A 804 11.10 26.90 -1.20
CA PHE A 804 9.78 27.51 -1.07
C PHE A 804 8.69 26.50 -1.45
N LYS A 805 7.73 26.31 -0.54
CA LYS A 805 6.46 25.63 -0.78
C LYS A 805 5.38 26.69 -0.91
N PHE A 806 5.11 27.14 -2.14
CA PHE A 806 4.13 28.19 -2.38
C PHE A 806 2.72 27.72 -2.03
N SER A 807 2.41 26.43 -2.22
CA SER A 807 1.12 25.84 -1.84
C SER A 807 0.85 25.95 -0.34
N ARG A 808 1.90 25.80 0.48
CA ARG A 808 1.84 25.90 1.95
C ARG A 808 2.21 27.29 2.49
N ARG A 809 2.64 28.20 1.61
CA ARG A 809 3.17 29.54 1.94
C ARG A 809 4.28 29.51 3.00
N ALA A 810 5.15 28.51 2.91
CA ALA A 810 6.27 28.30 3.83
C ALA A 810 7.59 28.07 3.08
N MET A 811 8.71 28.31 3.77
CA MET A 811 10.02 27.80 3.41
C MET A 811 10.36 26.62 4.32
N GLU A 812 10.81 25.53 3.74
CA GLU A 812 11.14 24.29 4.44
C GLU A 812 12.67 24.11 4.43
N VAL A 813 13.28 23.84 5.58
CA VAL A 813 14.71 23.50 5.75
C VAL A 813 14.83 21.98 5.89
N ARG A 814 15.69 21.34 5.07
CA ARG A 814 15.66 19.88 4.82
C ARG A 814 16.99 19.14 5.02
N VAL A 815 18.00 19.82 5.57
CA VAL A 815 19.36 19.28 5.72
C VAL A 815 19.64 18.63 7.07
N LEU A 816 18.65 18.53 7.97
CA LEU A 816 18.86 18.03 9.32
C LEU A 816 18.53 16.53 9.37
N ASP A 817 19.44 15.72 9.93
CA ASP A 817 19.11 14.34 10.27
C ASP A 817 18.17 14.32 11.49
N THR A 818 17.31 13.30 11.58
CA THR A 818 16.58 13.00 12.82
C THR A 818 17.57 12.67 13.94
N GLN A 819 17.35 13.18 15.15
CA GLN A 819 18.25 13.00 16.30
C GLN A 819 17.86 11.81 17.20
N GLU A 820 18.57 11.62 18.32
CA GLU A 820 18.26 10.57 19.30
C GLU A 820 16.93 10.78 20.04
N CYS A 821 16.40 12.01 20.05
CA CYS A 821 15.11 12.34 20.65
C CYS A 821 14.57 13.67 20.13
N VAL A 822 13.24 13.84 20.23
CA VAL A 822 12.52 15.03 19.78
C VAL A 822 13.07 16.32 20.40
N ARG A 823 13.52 16.29 21.66
CA ARG A 823 14.16 17.43 22.34
C ARG A 823 15.39 17.93 21.59
N MET A 824 16.22 17.04 21.07
CA MET A 824 17.42 17.41 20.32
C MET A 824 17.08 17.93 18.92
N ASP A 825 16.10 17.33 18.24
CA ASP A 825 15.57 17.87 16.97
C ASP A 825 15.04 19.30 17.15
N VAL A 826 14.24 19.53 18.19
CA VAL A 826 13.71 20.85 18.56
C VAL A 826 14.83 21.81 18.93
N ALA A 827 15.88 21.33 19.60
CA ALA A 827 16.98 22.18 19.99
C ALA A 827 17.72 22.76 18.78
N ILE A 828 18.02 21.89 17.81
CA ILE A 828 18.62 22.29 16.53
C ILE A 828 17.66 23.20 15.77
N ALA A 829 16.37 22.85 15.67
CA ALA A 829 15.37 23.68 14.99
C ALA A 829 15.23 25.09 15.61
N SER A 830 15.32 25.22 16.93
CA SER A 830 15.28 26.50 17.63
C SER A 830 16.52 27.36 17.33
N PHE A 831 17.70 26.74 17.27
CA PHE A 831 18.91 27.38 16.78
C PHE A 831 18.75 27.85 15.33
N VAL A 832 18.33 26.97 14.42
CA VAL A 832 18.14 27.30 13.00
C VAL A 832 17.17 28.47 12.83
N ARG A 833 16.00 28.41 13.46
CA ARG A 833 14.98 29.47 13.38
C ARG A 833 15.53 30.82 13.88
N SER A 834 16.24 30.81 15.00
CA SER A 834 16.77 32.02 15.63
C SER A 834 17.95 32.62 14.87
N ALA A 835 18.86 31.77 14.38
CA ALA A 835 19.98 32.18 13.53
C ALA A 835 19.49 32.73 12.18
N LEU A 836 18.53 32.06 11.52
CA LEU A 836 17.92 32.55 10.28
C LEU A 836 17.21 33.88 10.49
N LYS A 837 16.45 34.03 11.57
CA LYS A 837 15.78 35.30 11.89
C LYS A 837 16.76 36.45 12.01
N HIS A 838 17.90 36.23 12.67
CA HIS A 838 18.95 37.23 12.81
C HIS A 838 19.61 37.56 11.46
N LEU A 839 20.05 36.52 10.72
CA LEU A 839 20.71 36.68 9.42
C LEU A 839 19.79 37.31 8.38
N SER A 840 18.53 36.90 8.32
CA SER A 840 17.50 37.43 7.42
C SER A 840 17.31 38.93 7.63
N GLY A 841 17.27 39.39 8.90
CA GLY A 841 17.23 40.81 9.21
C GLY A 841 18.45 41.56 8.66
N ARG A 842 19.66 41.03 8.85
CA ARG A 842 20.88 41.65 8.31
C ARG A 842 20.92 41.66 6.78
N VAL A 843 20.45 40.60 6.13
CA VAL A 843 20.33 40.53 4.66
C VAL A 843 19.34 41.57 4.15
N ALA A 844 18.16 41.67 4.76
CA ALA A 844 17.15 42.67 4.39
C ALA A 844 17.67 44.11 4.55
N GLU A 845 18.50 44.35 5.56
CA GLU A 845 19.18 45.64 5.80
C GLU A 845 20.45 45.85 4.95
N ARG A 846 20.82 44.88 4.10
CA ARG A 846 22.06 44.88 3.30
C ARG A 846 23.33 45.05 4.13
N LYS A 847 23.35 44.49 5.35
CA LYS A 847 24.47 44.50 6.30
C LYS A 847 25.35 43.25 6.22
N VAL A 848 25.14 42.42 5.20
CA VAL A 848 25.95 41.22 4.91
C VAL A 848 26.35 41.32 3.45
N GLU A 849 27.65 41.29 3.19
CA GLU A 849 28.16 41.07 1.84
C GLU A 849 27.98 39.60 1.50
N LEU A 850 27.30 39.31 0.38
CA LEU A 850 27.00 37.94 -0.01
C LEU A 850 28.27 37.29 -0.59
N PRO A 851 28.77 36.20 0.01
CA PRO A 851 29.92 35.51 -0.52
C PRO A 851 29.56 34.72 -1.78
N ASP A 852 30.59 34.36 -2.54
CA ASP A 852 30.45 33.44 -3.67
C ASP A 852 29.77 32.15 -3.20
N HIS A 853 28.73 31.73 -3.92
CA HIS A 853 27.96 30.53 -3.62
C HIS A 853 28.84 29.28 -3.65
N ALA A 854 29.87 29.23 -4.51
CA ALA A 854 30.79 28.10 -4.58
C ALA A 854 31.56 27.88 -3.26
N ILE A 855 31.91 28.96 -2.55
CA ILE A 855 32.58 28.89 -1.25
C ILE A 855 31.64 28.28 -0.20
N LEU A 856 30.35 28.65 -0.22
CA LEU A 856 29.35 28.09 0.69
C LEU A 856 29.11 26.59 0.43
N VAL A 857 29.16 26.17 -0.83
CA VAL A 857 29.09 24.74 -1.21
C VAL A 857 30.32 23.98 -0.74
N GLU A 858 31.51 24.57 -0.82
CA GLU A 858 32.74 23.98 -0.28
C GLU A 858 32.66 23.80 1.23
N ASP A 859 32.22 24.83 1.95
CA ASP A 859 32.00 24.80 3.41
C ASP A 859 30.98 23.72 3.78
N PHE A 860 29.90 23.58 3.02
CA PHE A 860 28.87 22.55 3.25
C PHE A 860 29.43 21.14 3.09
N ARG A 861 30.19 20.89 2.02
CA ARG A 861 30.83 19.59 1.78
C ARG A 861 31.88 19.26 2.85
N ALA A 862 32.62 20.26 3.33
CA ALA A 862 33.53 20.09 4.45
C ALA A 862 32.78 19.68 5.73
N CYS A 863 31.64 20.30 6.03
CA CYS A 863 30.83 19.95 7.19
C CYS A 863 30.19 18.56 7.08
N ILE A 864 29.72 18.14 5.90
CA ILE A 864 29.20 16.77 5.68
C ILE A 864 30.29 15.72 5.95
N ARG A 865 31.50 15.98 5.47
CA ARG A 865 32.62 15.04 5.60
C ARG A 865 33.15 15.00 7.04
N ASP A 866 33.46 16.17 7.61
CA ASP A 866 34.27 16.28 8.83
C ASP A 866 33.46 16.62 10.09
N GLY A 867 32.16 16.91 9.95
CA GLY A 867 31.27 17.25 11.07
C GLY A 867 31.78 18.45 11.86
N SER A 868 31.81 18.33 13.19
CA SER A 868 32.30 19.39 14.09
C SER A 868 33.81 19.65 14.00
N ARG A 869 34.57 18.93 13.17
CA ARG A 869 36.01 19.14 12.93
C ARG A 869 36.30 19.85 11.61
N ALA A 870 35.26 20.24 10.87
CA ALA A 870 35.43 20.89 9.57
C ALA A 870 36.19 22.22 9.69
N ARG A 871 37.04 22.47 8.70
CA ARG A 871 37.68 23.77 8.47
C ARG A 871 36.94 24.45 7.31
N VAL A 872 36.48 25.68 7.52
CA VAL A 872 35.55 26.37 6.60
C VAL A 872 35.97 27.81 6.35
N HIS A 873 35.54 28.39 5.24
CA HIS A 873 35.79 29.77 4.89
C HIS A 873 34.88 30.73 5.65
N ALA A 874 33.56 30.50 5.71
CA ALA A 874 32.59 31.35 6.41
C ALA A 874 32.84 32.89 6.31
N PRO A 875 33.05 33.45 5.11
CA PRO A 875 33.49 34.84 4.92
C PRO A 875 32.49 35.89 5.43
N HIS A 876 31.20 35.56 5.55
CA HIS A 876 30.15 36.44 6.05
C HIS A 876 30.03 36.46 7.58
N LEU A 877 30.84 35.67 8.29
CA LEU A 877 30.83 35.56 9.74
C LEU A 877 32.18 35.99 10.32
N ASP A 878 32.10 36.60 11.50
CA ASP A 878 33.26 37.05 12.27
C ASP A 878 33.70 35.91 13.20
N ALA A 879 34.55 35.02 12.67
CA ALA A 879 35.14 33.89 13.39
C ALA A 879 36.67 33.93 13.27
N PRO A 880 37.42 33.47 14.29
CA PRO A 880 38.87 33.40 14.24
C PRO A 880 39.38 32.57 13.07
N ARG A 881 40.35 33.12 12.33
CA ARG A 881 40.94 32.48 11.13
C ARG A 881 42.35 31.99 11.42
N GLY A 882 42.66 30.80 10.92
CA GLY A 882 44.02 30.28 10.89
C GLY A 882 44.89 30.95 9.81
N PRO A 883 46.19 30.62 9.75
CA PRO A 883 47.12 31.14 8.72
C PRO A 883 46.74 30.77 7.28
N ASP A 884 45.97 29.70 7.10
CA ASP A 884 45.40 29.22 5.83
C ASP A 884 44.12 30.00 5.42
N GLY A 885 43.67 30.95 6.25
CA GLY A 885 42.46 31.73 6.02
C GLY A 885 41.16 31.04 6.39
N LEU A 886 41.21 29.78 6.87
CA LEU A 886 40.05 28.98 7.27
C LEU A 886 39.77 29.10 8.77
N CYS A 887 38.49 29.07 9.14
CA CYS A 887 38.00 29.01 10.52
C CYS A 887 37.78 27.55 10.96
N ASP A 888 37.79 27.30 12.27
CA ASP A 888 37.17 26.09 12.83
C ASP A 888 35.64 26.27 12.77
N VAL A 889 34.91 25.27 12.28
CA VAL A 889 33.44 25.35 12.18
C VAL A 889 32.77 25.56 13.54
N ARG A 890 33.39 25.11 14.64
CA ARG A 890 32.86 25.31 16.00
C ARG A 890 32.83 26.79 16.35
N ASP A 891 33.87 27.54 15.99
CA ASP A 891 33.90 29.00 16.22
C ASP A 891 32.83 29.72 15.38
N VAL A 892 32.62 29.25 14.14
CA VAL A 892 31.55 29.75 13.26
C VAL A 892 30.17 29.51 13.88
N LEU A 893 29.93 28.30 14.37
CA LEU A 893 28.69 27.91 15.05
C LEU A 893 28.49 28.67 16.36
N ASP A 894 29.53 28.90 17.14
CA ASP A 894 29.46 29.70 18.37
C ASP A 894 29.10 31.17 18.07
N ALA A 895 29.67 31.76 17.02
CA ALA A 895 29.28 33.11 16.57
C ALA A 895 27.80 33.16 16.13
N LEU A 896 27.32 32.10 15.47
CA LEU A 896 25.91 31.94 15.12
C LEU A 896 25.02 31.73 16.34
N VAL A 897 25.47 31.01 17.38
CA VAL A 897 24.74 30.84 18.64
C VAL A 897 24.62 32.18 19.37
N VAL A 898 25.68 32.97 19.43
CA VAL A 898 25.64 34.34 19.98
C VAL A 898 24.61 35.18 19.24
N SER A 899 24.55 35.06 17.91
CA SER A 899 23.56 35.74 17.08
C SER A 899 22.13 35.24 17.35
N ALA A 900 21.95 33.92 17.45
CA ALA A 900 20.69 33.27 17.74
C ALA A 900 20.13 33.67 19.11
N ARG A 901 20.98 33.79 20.15
CA ARG A 901 20.59 34.25 21.50
C ARG A 901 19.96 35.64 21.51
N ARG A 902 20.24 36.49 20.51
CA ARG A 902 19.61 37.82 20.37
C ARG A 902 18.19 37.76 19.81
N ALA A 903 17.84 36.67 19.12
CA ALA A 903 16.60 36.52 18.37
C ALA A 903 15.66 35.43 18.92
N VAL A 904 16.20 34.51 19.73
CA VAL A 904 15.49 33.37 20.33
C VAL A 904 14.39 33.81 21.28
N ARG A 905 13.35 32.99 21.38
CA ARG A 905 12.28 33.21 22.36
C ARG A 905 12.74 32.82 23.75
N LYS A 906 12.17 33.46 24.78
CA LYS A 906 12.56 33.23 26.17
C LYS A 906 12.37 31.77 26.61
N ASP A 907 11.24 31.18 26.22
CA ASP A 907 10.87 29.80 26.51
C ASP A 907 11.72 28.76 25.75
N GLU A 908 12.47 29.19 24.74
CA GLU A 908 13.33 28.33 23.93
C GLU A 908 14.83 28.55 24.17
N ALA A 909 15.21 29.52 25.02
CA ALA A 909 16.61 29.89 25.20
C ALA A 909 17.49 28.73 25.69
N HIS A 910 16.92 27.81 26.48
CA HIS A 910 17.61 26.64 27.02
C HIS A 910 18.05 25.64 25.94
N TYR A 911 17.37 25.60 24.79
CA TYR A 911 17.76 24.75 23.66
C TYR A 911 19.11 25.17 23.07
N LEU A 912 19.43 26.47 23.10
CA LEU A 912 20.73 26.95 22.61
C LEU A 912 21.87 26.46 23.51
N ASP A 913 21.61 26.14 24.78
CA ASP A 913 22.61 25.55 25.66
C ASP A 913 22.88 24.08 25.29
N LEU A 914 21.85 23.34 24.85
CA LEU A 914 22.01 21.99 24.28
C LEU A 914 22.83 22.02 23.00
N VAL A 915 22.53 22.94 22.07
CA VAL A 915 23.32 23.11 20.84
C VAL A 915 24.77 23.50 21.17
N SER A 916 25.01 24.40 22.12
CA SER A 916 26.38 24.71 22.59
C SER A 916 27.09 23.50 23.22
N LYS A 917 26.38 22.52 23.78
CA LYS A 917 27.00 21.26 24.23
C LYS A 917 27.36 20.37 23.04
N VAL A 918 26.51 20.27 22.03
CA VAL A 918 26.80 19.53 20.78
C VAL A 918 28.03 20.11 20.07
N ILE A 919 28.12 21.44 19.93
CA ILE A 919 29.29 22.10 19.31
C ILE A 919 30.59 21.69 20.02
N ARG A 920 30.57 21.58 21.35
CA ARG A 920 31.75 21.21 22.16
C ARG A 920 32.06 19.71 22.10
N SER A 921 31.04 18.87 22.24
CA SER A 921 31.18 17.41 22.40
C SER A 921 31.24 16.64 21.07
N GLY A 922 30.79 17.26 19.98
CA GLY A 922 30.62 16.66 18.65
C GLY A 922 29.16 16.29 18.37
N THR A 923 28.89 16.07 17.08
CA THR A 923 27.60 15.58 16.57
C THR A 923 27.22 14.20 17.15
N LEU A 924 25.96 13.77 17.02
CA LEU A 924 25.57 12.42 17.43
C LEU A 924 26.37 11.35 16.66
N SER A 925 26.61 11.55 15.36
CA SER A 925 27.52 10.70 14.56
C SER A 925 28.90 10.54 15.18
N GLU A 926 29.50 11.64 15.60
CA GLU A 926 30.85 11.63 16.19
C GLU A 926 30.88 10.98 17.57
N ARG A 927 29.80 11.12 18.35
CA ARG A 927 29.68 10.47 19.66
C ARG A 927 29.50 8.96 19.53
N ILE A 928 28.64 8.49 18.63
CA ILE A 928 28.48 7.06 18.32
C ILE A 928 29.81 6.46 17.84
N ARG A 929 30.47 7.13 16.89
CA ARG A 929 31.80 6.71 16.38
C ARG A 929 32.84 6.62 17.49
N ALA A 930 32.85 7.58 18.42
CA ALA A 930 33.80 7.57 19.52
C ALA A 930 33.58 6.38 20.48
N GLU A 931 32.33 6.00 20.74
CA GLU A 931 32.01 4.81 21.57
C GLU A 931 32.31 3.49 20.85
N LEU A 932 32.24 3.46 19.52
CA LEU A 932 32.58 2.27 18.71
C LEU A 932 34.08 2.16 18.39
N ALA A 933 34.83 3.25 18.44
CA ALA A 933 36.26 3.26 18.13
C ALA A 933 37.09 2.18 18.87
N PRO A 934 36.86 1.87 20.16
CA PRO A 934 37.61 0.83 20.87
C PRO A 934 37.42 -0.59 20.32
N VAL A 935 36.32 -0.84 19.60
CA VAL A 935 35.96 -2.16 19.05
C VAL A 935 35.92 -2.16 17.52
N ALA A 936 36.36 -1.08 16.87
CA ALA A 936 36.30 -0.93 15.41
C ALA A 936 37.21 -1.94 14.67
N GLU A 937 38.24 -2.48 15.33
CA GLU A 937 39.13 -3.52 14.79
C GLU A 937 38.82 -4.93 15.35
N ALA A 938 37.73 -5.08 16.12
CA ALA A 938 37.28 -6.38 16.59
C ALA A 938 36.66 -7.21 15.45
N ASP A 939 36.33 -8.48 15.71
CA ASP A 939 35.55 -9.28 14.78
C ASP A 939 34.12 -8.71 14.57
N ASP A 940 33.51 -9.06 13.43
CA ASP A 940 32.21 -8.53 13.00
C ASP A 940 31.10 -8.73 14.04
N GLU A 941 31.12 -9.83 14.79
CA GLU A 941 30.11 -10.14 15.81
C GLU A 941 30.25 -9.18 17.01
N THR A 942 31.48 -9.01 17.52
CA THR A 942 31.79 -8.08 18.61
C THR A 942 31.44 -6.63 18.26
N PHE A 943 31.79 -6.19 17.05
CA PHE A 943 31.47 -4.84 16.58
C PHE A 943 29.95 -4.64 16.45
N THR A 944 29.25 -5.59 15.83
CA THR A 944 27.80 -5.54 15.62
C THR A 944 27.05 -5.49 16.95
N GLU A 945 27.45 -6.29 17.93
CA GLU A 945 26.79 -6.30 19.25
C GLU A 945 27.03 -4.99 20.02
N ALA A 946 28.23 -4.41 19.92
CA ALA A 946 28.51 -3.10 20.51
C ALA A 946 27.66 -1.98 19.86
N ALA A 947 27.51 -2.01 18.53
CA ALA A 947 26.66 -1.08 17.81
C ALA A 947 25.19 -1.27 18.18
N ARG A 948 24.70 -2.52 18.22
CA ARG A 948 23.33 -2.86 18.64
C ARG A 948 23.00 -2.30 20.01
N ARG A 949 23.89 -2.45 20.99
CA ARG A 949 23.70 -1.88 22.33
C ARG A 949 23.54 -0.35 22.29
N ILE A 950 24.37 0.34 21.53
CA ILE A 950 24.28 1.81 21.40
C ILE A 950 22.92 2.20 20.79
N TYR A 951 22.51 1.55 19.69
CA TYR A 951 21.23 1.88 19.07
C TYR A 951 20.02 1.56 19.97
N ILE A 952 20.10 0.53 20.83
CA ILE A 952 19.10 0.29 21.88
C ILE A 952 19.08 1.45 22.89
N GLU A 953 20.23 1.91 23.38
CA GLU A 953 20.31 3.09 24.27
C GLU A 953 19.67 4.34 23.60
N LEU A 954 19.87 4.53 22.28
CA LEU A 954 19.25 5.63 21.55
C LEU A 954 17.72 5.49 21.45
N ILE A 955 17.19 4.28 21.25
CA ILE A 955 15.75 4.04 21.29
C ILE A 955 15.17 4.40 22.66
N GLU A 956 15.86 4.07 23.74
CA GLU A 956 15.47 4.44 25.10
C GLU A 956 15.46 5.97 25.27
N CYS A 957 16.46 6.67 24.72
CA CYS A 957 16.50 8.14 24.68
C CYS A 957 15.29 8.74 23.93
N LEU A 958 14.90 8.16 22.79
CA LEU A 958 13.74 8.59 22.02
C LEU A 958 12.44 8.43 22.82
N GLU A 959 12.27 7.28 23.47
CA GLU A 959 11.08 6.98 24.27
C GLU A 959 11.00 7.87 25.52
N ALA A 960 12.12 8.14 26.18
CA ALA A 960 12.20 9.04 27.33
C ALA A 960 12.14 10.54 26.93
N ASN A 961 12.36 10.84 25.65
CA ASN A 961 12.62 12.18 25.14
C ASN A 961 13.77 12.89 25.89
N GLU A 962 14.88 12.17 26.08
CA GLU A 962 16.07 12.65 26.78
C GLU A 962 17.31 12.56 25.87
N PRO A 963 18.20 13.58 25.86
CA PRO A 963 19.44 13.51 25.09
C PRO A 963 20.33 12.37 25.56
N TRP A 964 21.07 11.74 24.65
CA TRP A 964 21.97 10.66 24.99
C TRP A 964 23.16 11.21 25.79
N SER A 965 23.34 10.73 27.03
CA SER A 965 24.21 11.35 28.06
C SER A 965 25.70 10.99 27.93
N ARG A 966 26.06 10.08 27.02
CA ARG A 966 27.47 9.71 26.81
C ARG A 966 28.27 10.88 26.23
N ARG A 967 29.48 11.08 26.78
CA ARG A 967 30.41 12.19 26.49
C ARG A 967 29.97 13.59 26.96
N GLY A 968 29.20 13.68 28.05
CA GLY A 968 29.04 14.94 28.80
C GLY A 968 27.98 15.91 28.26
N LEU A 969 26.97 15.38 27.56
CA LEU A 969 25.76 16.11 27.19
C LEU A 969 24.80 16.25 28.37
#